data_AF-A0A1X7I5E7-F1
#
_entry.id   AF-A0A1X7I5E7-F1
#
_cell.length_a   1.000
_cell.length_b   1.000
_cell.length_c   1.000
_cell.angle_alpha   90.00
_cell.angle_beta   90.00
_cell.angle_gamma   90.00
#
_symmetry.space_group_name_H-M   'P 1'
#
loop_
_entity.id
_entity.type
_entity.pdbx_description
1 polymer ?
#
loop_
_entity_poly.entity_id
_entity_poly.type
_entity_poly.pdbx_seq_one_letter_code
_entity_poly.pdbx_strand_id
1 'polypeptide(L)'
;MSSLDQIIAQLREADHPELPAGHPVADGKIHRYGPRRKYWYILREVVRAGATVGYTGAYGHWSGEDNGKQSFRWEGAPLSAAEVVESRRRQHEADENEARRRAISARNAANRARMQWHEAREEGTSAYLERKQITPEGVRFAADGTLLVPMFRYDDGIQLVGLQKIMPDGAKRFNKGMEKAGAVFMLGDVERGDRVAMLAEGYATARSVRMATAERIPVLVCFDAGGLLYGARYFRQRYPELHLLFCADDDWKLEERLCEFLAEEFGFAGALELGGERRRIEAKNTWYMVRAQWLRDDRGVAYIELTYGNDVLPERRRLFENAGLKRAYEAAAEIGNASVVYPRFANRENRKLTDFNDLHCEESLQAVGVQLEAALLGALADEGNMGMMPPQAPVQAAAEIDPLYEQAVAFVLQIRRASPSRLIKEFGIGRRQAERLLDAMETAGIVSALSDTKTRKVLHSAEKTADAKKDESGHDPDAPENAVYTWQQRLRKTSGGAYKADIDNVISILTHEVSWQGVLGFEAFSHKVMKVKPPPFEDGEAGEWGEGDFGRMQDWFGRTFAMVPTKESIGDAALIVAQRNRYHVVCDYLRGLEHDGKSRIGTWLIDYLGVEDTPYARAVGFKFLLGAVGRVMRPGCKMDNVLILEGEQDAGKSRSLKLLFGEQWTTDAALNLADPNTPIVIAGKWLIEMAELDALSRADTSATKRWITTSTDTFRPPYARQAIDVPRQSVVAGTVNFDAYLKDESGGRRFWPVKVADVIDTARIAADRDQLWAEAYSVYCEWERENAEAGDTLPAPWQVGREEKPLFEVEQEARYEGDIYEPIIAARLNAETAPRVSVTTIALDYLKFEISKVTRAEHTRIGKTMRKLGWQRWRGMVNGVRDTWYLRPGATAVARAAVARPSGDNLPVSDDDASAL
;
A
#
# COMPACT_ATOMS: atom_id res chain seq x y z
N MET A 1 -25.22 -42.91 5.61
CA MET A 1 -24.56 -41.75 6.24
C MET A 1 -23.10 -41.88 5.87
N SER A 2 -22.32 -40.81 5.65
CA SER A 2 -20.87 -40.97 5.49
C SER A 2 -20.20 -40.77 6.85
N SER A 3 -19.73 -41.85 7.47
CA SER A 3 -18.93 -41.84 8.70
C SER A 3 -17.51 -41.34 8.42
N LEU A 4 -16.75 -40.99 9.47
CA LEU A 4 -15.34 -40.61 9.30
C LEU A 4 -14.52 -41.77 8.68
N ASP A 5 -14.86 -43.02 8.98
CA ASP A 5 -14.20 -44.18 8.37
C ASP A 5 -14.46 -44.27 6.85
N GLN A 6 -15.68 -43.95 6.40
CA GLN A 6 -16.01 -43.89 4.97
C GLN A 6 -15.30 -42.74 4.27
N ILE A 7 -15.11 -41.60 4.95
CA ILE A 7 -14.31 -40.48 4.44
C ILE A 7 -12.84 -40.92 4.26
N ILE A 8 -12.27 -41.61 5.26
CA ILE A 8 -10.90 -42.16 5.18
C ILE A 8 -10.79 -43.18 4.03
N ALA A 9 -11.80 -44.04 3.85
CA ALA A 9 -11.84 -45.01 2.76
C ALA A 9 -11.85 -44.32 1.38
N GLN A 10 -12.65 -43.27 1.20
CA GLN A 10 -12.69 -42.50 -0.06
C GLN A 10 -11.37 -41.76 -0.33
N LEU A 11 -10.71 -41.22 0.71
CA LEU A 11 -9.39 -40.62 0.56
C LEU A 11 -8.33 -41.67 0.14
N ARG A 12 -8.40 -42.88 0.69
CA ARG A 12 -7.52 -44.00 0.29
C ARG A 12 -7.81 -44.47 -1.14
N GLU A 13 -9.08 -44.56 -1.53
CA GLU A 13 -9.49 -44.88 -2.91
C GLU A 13 -8.98 -43.83 -3.91
N ALA A 14 -8.93 -42.55 -3.50
CA ALA A 14 -8.37 -41.45 -4.26
C ALA A 14 -6.83 -41.31 -4.15
N ASP A 15 -6.15 -42.29 -3.55
CA ASP A 15 -4.70 -42.34 -3.37
C ASP A 15 -4.10 -41.12 -2.62
N HIS A 16 -4.84 -40.59 -1.65
CA HIS A 16 -4.28 -39.63 -0.72
C HIS A 16 -3.33 -40.32 0.29
N PRO A 17 -2.25 -39.64 0.73
CA PRO A 17 -1.36 -40.17 1.76
C PRO A 17 -2.09 -40.33 3.09
N GLU A 18 -1.46 -41.05 4.03
CA GLU A 18 -2.06 -41.28 5.34
C GLU A 18 -2.29 -39.96 6.10
N LEU A 19 -3.46 -39.85 6.74
CA LEU A 19 -3.83 -38.65 7.48
C LEU A 19 -2.99 -38.52 8.76
N PRO A 20 -2.61 -37.30 9.18
CA PRO A 20 -1.92 -37.11 10.46
C PRO A 20 -2.82 -37.51 11.64
N ALA A 21 -2.21 -37.87 12.77
CA ALA A 21 -2.93 -38.22 13.99
C ALA A 21 -3.93 -37.11 14.40
N GLY A 22 -5.17 -37.51 14.72
CA GLY A 22 -6.26 -36.59 15.06
C GLY A 22 -7.07 -36.06 13.88
N HIS A 23 -6.79 -36.51 12.64
CA HIS A 23 -7.59 -36.22 11.45
C HIS A 23 -8.32 -37.48 10.94
N PRO A 24 -9.45 -37.34 10.20
CA PRO A 24 -10.03 -36.10 9.68
C PRO A 24 -10.80 -35.27 10.72
N VAL A 25 -10.75 -33.93 10.58
CA VAL A 25 -11.47 -32.96 11.45
C VAL A 25 -12.54 -32.23 10.64
N ALA A 26 -13.75 -32.12 11.19
CA ALA A 26 -14.90 -31.51 10.53
C ALA A 26 -15.19 -30.08 11.03
N ASP A 27 -14.18 -29.21 11.01
CA ASP A 27 -14.26 -27.81 11.47
C ASP A 27 -14.63 -26.80 10.36
N GLY A 28 -14.95 -27.30 9.16
CA GLY A 28 -15.27 -26.48 8.00
C GLY A 28 -14.09 -25.73 7.40
N LYS A 29 -12.84 -26.07 7.77
CA LYS A 29 -11.62 -25.45 7.23
C LYS A 29 -10.88 -26.41 6.30
N ILE A 30 -10.05 -25.84 5.42
CA ILE A 30 -9.17 -26.62 4.56
C ILE A 30 -7.96 -27.10 5.37
N HIS A 31 -7.81 -28.40 5.49
CA HIS A 31 -6.65 -29.05 6.11
C HIS A 31 -5.71 -29.55 5.02
N ARG A 32 -4.46 -29.05 5.03
CA ARG A 32 -3.41 -29.46 4.06
C ARG A 32 -2.41 -30.41 4.70
N TYR A 33 -2.13 -31.52 4.03
CA TYR A 33 -1.32 -32.62 4.55
C TYR A 33 -0.53 -33.35 3.45
N GLY A 34 0.22 -34.39 3.82
CA GLY A 34 1.05 -35.17 2.92
C GLY A 34 2.34 -34.46 2.46
N PRO A 35 3.11 -35.08 1.53
CA PRO A 35 4.36 -34.53 1.02
C PRO A 35 4.16 -33.11 0.47
N ARG A 36 5.03 -32.18 0.90
CA ARG A 36 5.00 -30.76 0.49
C ARG A 36 3.65 -30.04 0.74
N ARG A 37 2.74 -30.62 1.55
CA ARG A 37 1.40 -30.10 1.87
C ARG A 37 0.50 -29.86 0.64
N LYS A 38 0.64 -30.70 -0.39
CA LYS A 38 -0.12 -30.61 -1.65
C LYS A 38 -1.50 -31.24 -1.59
N TYR A 39 -1.74 -32.16 -0.66
CA TYR A 39 -3.04 -32.81 -0.47
C TYR A 39 -3.88 -32.00 0.50
N TRP A 40 -5.18 -31.95 0.26
CA TRP A 40 -6.09 -31.20 1.11
C TRP A 40 -7.48 -31.84 1.21
N TYR A 41 -8.16 -31.57 2.31
CA TYR A 41 -9.59 -31.86 2.47
C TYR A 41 -10.28 -30.75 3.26
N ILE A 42 -11.60 -30.66 3.14
CA ILE A 42 -12.50 -29.86 3.96
C ILE A 42 -13.70 -30.71 4.32
N LEU A 43 -14.08 -30.74 5.60
CA LEU A 43 -15.22 -31.50 6.10
C LEU A 43 -16.10 -30.62 6.98
N ARG A 44 -17.41 -30.86 6.92
CA ARG A 44 -18.43 -30.21 7.72
C ARG A 44 -19.35 -31.27 8.31
N GLU A 45 -19.73 -31.08 9.56
CA GLU A 45 -20.76 -31.88 10.21
C GLU A 45 -22.15 -31.56 9.66
N VAL A 46 -22.95 -32.60 9.44
CA VAL A 46 -24.37 -32.50 9.17
C VAL A 46 -25.10 -32.84 10.45
N VAL A 47 -25.78 -31.87 11.06
CA VAL A 47 -26.49 -32.03 12.34
C VAL A 47 -28.00 -32.01 12.11
N ARG A 48 -28.72 -32.98 12.68
CA ARG A 48 -30.19 -33.08 12.65
C ARG A 48 -30.72 -33.25 14.07
N ALA A 49 -31.68 -32.39 14.47
CA ALA A 49 -32.27 -32.40 15.81
C ALA A 49 -31.24 -32.42 16.95
N GLY A 50 -30.11 -31.71 16.78
CA GLY A 50 -29.03 -31.65 17.78
C GLY A 50 -28.04 -32.82 17.75
N ALA A 51 -28.19 -33.80 16.86
CA ALA A 51 -27.25 -34.92 16.71
C ALA A 51 -26.54 -34.90 15.34
N THR A 52 -25.22 -35.15 15.32
CA THR A 52 -24.45 -35.26 14.08
C THR A 52 -24.83 -36.55 13.34
N VAL A 53 -25.42 -36.41 12.15
CA VAL A 53 -25.93 -37.50 11.31
C VAL A 53 -25.01 -37.87 10.13
N GLY A 54 -23.91 -37.16 9.94
CA GLY A 54 -22.88 -37.49 8.94
C GLY A 54 -21.95 -36.34 8.61
N TYR A 55 -21.04 -36.58 7.67
CA TYR A 55 -20.06 -35.59 7.22
C TYR A 55 -20.18 -35.34 5.71
N THR A 56 -19.97 -34.09 5.31
CA THR A 56 -19.93 -33.67 3.90
C THR A 56 -18.71 -32.80 3.65
N GLY A 57 -18.25 -32.71 2.41
CA GLY A 57 -17.05 -31.93 2.09
C GLY A 57 -16.44 -32.24 0.74
N ALA A 58 -15.18 -31.83 0.58
CA ALA A 58 -14.40 -32.05 -0.62
C ALA A 58 -12.93 -32.34 -0.27
N TYR A 59 -12.21 -32.93 -1.22
CA TYR A 59 -10.78 -33.19 -1.13
C TYR A 59 -10.10 -32.95 -2.48
N GLY A 60 -8.78 -32.87 -2.49
CA GLY A 60 -8.02 -32.78 -3.73
C GLY A 60 -6.51 -32.75 -3.53
N HIS A 61 -5.81 -32.67 -4.65
CA HIS A 61 -4.35 -32.59 -4.72
C HIS A 61 -3.93 -31.47 -5.68
N TRP A 62 -3.10 -30.55 -5.20
CA TRP A 62 -2.62 -29.42 -5.99
C TRP A 62 -1.54 -29.86 -6.99
N SER A 63 -1.81 -29.65 -8.28
CA SER A 63 -0.88 -29.87 -9.40
C SER A 63 -0.90 -28.66 -10.33
N GLY A 64 0.09 -27.77 -10.20
CA GLY A 64 0.09 -26.50 -10.93
C GLY A 64 -1.00 -25.56 -10.41
N GLU A 65 -1.85 -25.05 -11.32
CA GLU A 65 -3.03 -24.22 -10.99
C GLU A 65 -4.29 -25.05 -10.68
N ASP A 66 -4.29 -26.35 -11.01
CA ASP A 66 -5.39 -27.26 -10.70
C ASP A 66 -5.29 -27.73 -9.24
N ASN A 67 -6.40 -27.58 -8.51
CA ASN A 67 -6.50 -27.99 -7.11
C ASN A 67 -7.04 -29.42 -6.94
N GLY A 68 -7.41 -30.09 -8.04
CA GLY A 68 -7.86 -31.47 -8.05
C GLY A 68 -9.14 -31.73 -7.24
N LYS A 69 -10.02 -30.71 -7.12
CA LYS A 69 -11.20 -30.76 -6.24
C LYS A 69 -12.17 -31.87 -6.65
N GLN A 70 -12.45 -32.77 -5.72
CA GLN A 70 -13.49 -33.80 -5.78
C GLN A 70 -14.38 -33.70 -4.54
N SER A 71 -15.67 -33.93 -4.70
CA SER A 71 -16.62 -33.96 -3.58
C SER A 71 -16.68 -35.36 -2.97
N PHE A 72 -16.79 -35.46 -1.65
CA PHE A 72 -17.05 -36.75 -1.01
C PHE A 72 -18.42 -37.30 -1.45
N ARG A 73 -18.49 -38.61 -1.73
CA ARG A 73 -19.73 -39.31 -2.05
C ARG A 73 -20.58 -39.47 -0.78
N TRP A 74 -21.84 -39.05 -0.86
CA TRP A 74 -22.83 -39.20 0.22
C TRP A 74 -23.52 -40.56 0.13
N GLU A 75 -23.36 -41.39 1.16
CA GLU A 75 -23.97 -42.73 1.22
C GLU A 75 -25.12 -42.80 2.26
N GLY A 76 -25.83 -41.70 2.50
CA GLY A 76 -26.96 -41.62 3.45
C GLY A 76 -28.34 -41.45 2.83
N ALA A 77 -29.38 -41.47 3.68
CA ALA A 77 -30.75 -41.16 3.28
C ALA A 77 -30.82 -39.81 2.54
N PRO A 78 -31.70 -39.66 1.53
CA PRO A 78 -31.79 -38.45 0.74
C PRO A 78 -32.16 -37.25 1.62
N LEU A 79 -31.41 -36.15 1.45
CA LEU A 79 -31.70 -34.86 2.10
C LEU A 79 -33.06 -34.35 1.59
N SER A 80 -33.89 -33.84 2.49
CA SER A 80 -35.16 -33.21 2.12
C SER A 80 -34.93 -31.94 1.29
N ALA A 81 -35.91 -31.54 0.47
CA ALA A 81 -35.81 -30.35 -0.35
C ALA A 81 -35.48 -29.07 0.47
N ALA A 82 -35.99 -28.98 1.70
CA ALA A 82 -35.69 -27.89 2.62
C ALA A 82 -34.22 -27.88 3.07
N GLU A 83 -33.62 -29.05 3.31
CA GLU A 83 -32.21 -29.18 3.73
C GLU A 83 -31.24 -28.88 2.58
N VAL A 84 -31.60 -29.20 1.34
CA VAL A 84 -30.82 -28.82 0.15
C VAL A 84 -30.83 -27.31 -0.07
N VAL A 85 -31.98 -26.65 0.14
CA VAL A 85 -32.11 -25.19 0.06
C VAL A 85 -31.29 -24.51 1.16
N GLU A 86 -31.36 -25.00 2.39
CA GLU A 86 -30.59 -24.46 3.53
C GLU A 86 -29.08 -24.66 3.36
N SER A 87 -28.64 -25.81 2.82
CA SER A 87 -27.23 -26.05 2.50
C SER A 87 -26.72 -25.12 1.39
N ARG A 88 -27.53 -24.88 0.34
CA ARG A 88 -27.21 -23.89 -0.70
C ARG A 88 -27.15 -22.48 -0.15
N ARG A 89 -28.06 -22.11 0.77
CA ARG A 89 -28.04 -20.80 1.46
C ARG A 89 -26.76 -20.61 2.26
N ARG A 90 -26.37 -21.59 3.08
CA ARG A 90 -25.12 -21.53 3.85
C ARG A 90 -23.87 -21.53 2.98
N GLN A 91 -23.89 -22.26 1.86
CA GLN A 91 -22.79 -22.25 0.89
C GLN A 91 -22.66 -20.87 0.24
N HIS A 92 -23.78 -20.27 -0.19
CA HIS A 92 -23.82 -18.90 -0.71
C HIS A 92 -23.30 -17.89 0.31
N GLU A 93 -23.78 -17.94 1.55
CA GLU A 93 -23.32 -17.05 2.63
C GLU A 93 -21.82 -17.24 2.96
N ALA A 94 -21.31 -18.47 2.91
CA ALA A 94 -19.88 -18.74 3.11
C ALA A 94 -19.02 -18.20 1.96
N ASP A 95 -19.47 -18.40 0.72
CA ASP A 95 -18.79 -17.92 -0.49
C ASP A 95 -18.81 -16.38 -0.53
N GLU A 96 -19.93 -15.74 -0.15
CA GLU A 96 -20.05 -14.28 -0.01
C GLU A 96 -19.12 -13.73 1.08
N ASN A 97 -19.03 -14.41 2.23
CA ASN A 97 -18.14 -14.01 3.31
C ASN A 97 -16.66 -14.16 2.91
N GLU A 98 -16.29 -15.23 2.20
CA GLU A 98 -14.94 -15.41 1.68
C GLU A 98 -14.61 -14.37 0.61
N ALA A 99 -15.53 -14.09 -0.32
CA ALA A 99 -15.40 -13.04 -1.31
C ALA A 99 -15.21 -11.67 -0.65
N ARG A 100 -16.00 -11.35 0.39
CA ARG A 100 -15.88 -10.11 1.16
C ARG A 100 -14.52 -10.00 1.86
N ARG A 101 -14.02 -11.09 2.45
CA ARG A 101 -12.68 -11.13 3.07
C ARG A 101 -11.56 -10.93 2.05
N ARG A 102 -11.66 -11.57 0.88
CA ARG A 102 -10.70 -11.41 -0.23
C ARG A 102 -10.72 -9.98 -0.75
N ALA A 103 -11.89 -9.37 -0.95
CA ALA A 103 -12.05 -7.99 -1.39
C ALA A 103 -11.43 -6.99 -0.39
N ILE A 104 -11.67 -7.17 0.92
CA ILE A 104 -11.04 -6.34 1.96
C ILE A 104 -9.51 -6.51 1.94
N SER A 105 -9.01 -7.74 1.82
CA SER A 105 -7.57 -8.01 1.73
C SER A 105 -6.94 -7.33 0.50
N ALA A 106 -7.58 -7.44 -0.66
CA ALA A 106 -7.14 -6.83 -1.91
C ALA A 106 -7.12 -5.29 -1.81
N ARG A 107 -8.18 -4.69 -1.27
CA ARG A 107 -8.25 -3.25 -1.01
C ARG A 107 -7.12 -2.78 -0.09
N ASN A 108 -6.87 -3.52 0.99
CA ASN A 108 -5.78 -3.20 1.91
C ASN A 108 -4.40 -3.35 1.25
N ALA A 109 -4.23 -4.32 0.34
CA ALA A 109 -3.00 -4.50 -0.42
C ALA A 109 -2.77 -3.37 -1.43
N ALA A 110 -3.81 -2.93 -2.13
CA ALA A 110 -3.79 -1.78 -3.03
C ALA A 110 -3.42 -0.48 -2.29
N ASN A 111 -4.00 -0.25 -1.10
CA ASN A 111 -3.65 0.91 -0.28
C ASN A 111 -2.17 0.89 0.17
N ARG A 112 -1.65 -0.28 0.58
CA ARG A 112 -0.22 -0.43 0.88
C ARG A 112 0.66 -0.18 -0.34
N ALA A 113 0.25 -0.66 -1.51
CA ALA A 113 0.95 -0.42 -2.77
C ALA A 113 1.01 1.08 -3.10
N ARG A 114 -0.10 1.81 -2.96
CA ARG A 114 -0.14 3.28 -3.17
C ARG A 114 0.78 4.03 -2.22
N MET A 115 0.77 3.70 -0.92
CA MET A 115 1.67 4.32 0.05
C MET A 115 3.14 4.08 -0.33
N GLN A 116 3.51 2.82 -0.58
CA GLN A 116 4.88 2.45 -0.99
C GLN A 116 5.30 3.12 -2.30
N TRP A 117 4.38 3.25 -3.24
CA TRP A 117 4.62 3.95 -4.50
C TRP A 117 4.89 5.43 -4.28
N HIS A 118 4.09 6.10 -3.45
CA HIS A 118 4.24 7.53 -3.15
C HIS A 118 5.48 7.87 -2.34
N GLU A 119 5.90 7.00 -1.41
CA GLU A 119 7.12 7.17 -0.63
C GLU A 119 8.40 6.93 -1.44
N ALA A 120 8.31 6.16 -2.52
CA ALA A 120 9.44 5.85 -3.38
C ALA A 120 9.79 7.00 -4.32
N ARG A 121 11.08 7.10 -4.65
CA ARG A 121 11.63 8.15 -5.52
C ARG A 121 11.39 7.80 -6.98
N GLU A 122 11.19 8.82 -7.82
CA GLU A 122 11.04 8.66 -9.28
C GLU A 122 12.40 8.39 -9.95
N GLU A 123 13.46 8.97 -9.40
CA GLU A 123 14.84 8.76 -9.85
C GLU A 123 15.63 7.98 -8.79
N GLY A 124 16.53 7.11 -9.27
CA GLY A 124 17.39 6.31 -8.40
C GLY A 124 18.21 5.30 -9.19
N THR A 125 19.03 4.53 -8.47
CA THR A 125 19.81 3.42 -9.01
C THR A 125 19.27 2.09 -8.51
N SER A 126 19.46 1.04 -9.29
CA SER A 126 19.08 -0.32 -8.90
C SER A 126 20.08 -1.32 -9.46
N ALA A 127 20.72 -2.08 -8.56
CA ALA A 127 21.61 -3.18 -8.93
C ALA A 127 20.93 -4.23 -9.83
N TYR A 128 19.59 -4.34 -9.74
CA TYR A 128 18.82 -5.19 -10.64
C TYR A 128 18.80 -4.65 -12.08
N LEU A 129 18.52 -3.36 -12.27
CA LEU A 129 18.47 -2.73 -13.60
C LEU A 129 19.85 -2.77 -14.28
N GLU A 130 20.91 -2.49 -13.51
CA GLU A 130 22.30 -2.59 -13.98
C GLU A 130 22.63 -4.01 -14.43
N ARG A 131 22.34 -5.02 -13.60
CA ARG A 131 22.58 -6.44 -13.93
C ARG A 131 21.77 -6.90 -15.15
N LYS A 132 20.57 -6.35 -15.33
CA LYS A 132 19.67 -6.65 -16.44
C LYS A 132 19.86 -5.74 -17.66
N GLN A 133 20.84 -4.83 -17.61
CA GLN A 133 21.23 -3.89 -18.67
C GLN A 133 20.05 -3.08 -19.26
N ILE A 134 19.04 -2.76 -18.45
CA ILE A 134 17.82 -2.06 -18.91
C ILE A 134 17.67 -0.71 -18.22
N THR A 135 17.11 0.26 -18.95
CA THR A 135 16.78 1.57 -18.39
C THR A 135 15.40 1.56 -17.70
N PRO A 136 15.23 2.33 -16.62
CA PRO A 136 13.94 2.43 -15.94
C PRO A 136 12.92 3.16 -16.80
N GLU A 137 11.69 2.66 -16.84
CA GLU A 137 10.50 3.36 -17.34
C GLU A 137 9.30 3.00 -16.46
N GLY A 138 8.61 4.03 -15.99
CA GLY A 138 7.42 3.93 -15.14
C GLY A 138 7.60 3.07 -13.89
N VAL A 139 8.80 3.07 -13.30
CA VAL A 139 9.15 2.39 -12.04
C VAL A 139 9.63 3.41 -11.00
N ARG A 140 9.64 3.01 -9.73
CA ARG A 140 10.14 3.85 -8.63
C ARG A 140 11.16 3.12 -7.76
N PHE A 141 11.94 3.89 -7.02
CA PHE A 141 13.08 3.41 -6.23
C PHE A 141 12.84 3.59 -4.73
N ALA A 142 12.85 2.49 -3.99
CA ALA A 142 12.84 2.53 -2.53
C ALA A 142 14.23 2.87 -1.99
N ALA A 143 14.29 3.36 -0.75
CA ALA A 143 15.53 3.81 -0.11
C ALA A 143 16.60 2.71 0.05
N ASP A 144 16.20 1.43 0.05
CA ASP A 144 17.09 0.27 0.17
C ASP A 144 17.58 -0.29 -1.19
N GLY A 145 17.30 0.41 -2.29
CA GLY A 145 17.66 -0.02 -3.65
C GLY A 145 16.65 -0.99 -4.28
N THR A 146 15.54 -1.29 -3.61
CA THR A 146 14.45 -2.09 -4.17
C THR A 146 13.75 -1.32 -5.29
N LEU A 147 13.62 -1.95 -6.46
CA LEU A 147 12.84 -1.42 -7.58
C LEU A 147 11.36 -1.78 -7.41
N LEU A 148 10.49 -0.78 -7.51
CA LEU A 148 9.05 -0.92 -7.45
C LEU A 148 8.48 -0.84 -8.86
N VAL A 149 7.87 -1.92 -9.32
CA VAL A 149 7.12 -1.98 -10.59
C VAL A 149 5.63 -1.94 -10.27
N PRO A 150 4.87 -0.97 -10.79
CA PRO A 150 3.45 -0.82 -10.47
C PRO A 150 2.61 -1.88 -11.17
N MET A 151 1.51 -2.29 -10.55
CA MET A 151 0.55 -3.24 -11.12
C MET A 151 -0.84 -2.61 -11.12
N PHE A 152 -1.40 -2.40 -12.31
CA PHE A 152 -2.67 -1.70 -12.52
C PHE A 152 -3.77 -2.66 -12.99
N ARG A 153 -5.01 -2.34 -12.62
CA ARG A 153 -6.20 -2.80 -13.36
C ARG A 153 -6.80 -1.64 -14.13
N TYR A 154 -7.42 -1.97 -15.26
CA TYR A 154 -7.94 -0.99 -16.21
C TYR A 154 -9.45 -1.16 -16.49
N ASP A 155 -10.13 -2.10 -15.82
CA ASP A 155 -11.53 -2.46 -16.06
C ASP A 155 -12.49 -1.28 -15.83
N ASP A 156 -12.35 -0.58 -14.68
CA ASP A 156 -13.14 0.60 -14.27
C ASP A 156 -12.23 1.83 -14.09
N GLY A 157 -11.37 2.09 -15.08
CA GLY A 157 -10.33 3.11 -15.03
C GLY A 157 -9.00 2.61 -14.45
N ILE A 158 -7.98 3.47 -14.44
CA ILE A 158 -6.61 3.09 -14.04
C ILE A 158 -6.50 3.01 -12.52
N GLN A 159 -6.38 1.79 -11.99
CA GLN A 159 -6.29 1.55 -10.54
C GLN A 159 -5.02 0.80 -10.17
N LEU A 160 -4.16 1.41 -9.34
CA LEU A 160 -3.03 0.69 -8.76
C LEU A 160 -3.53 -0.33 -7.73
N VAL A 161 -3.34 -1.62 -8.03
CA VAL A 161 -3.81 -2.75 -7.22
C VAL A 161 -2.69 -3.46 -6.45
N GLY A 162 -1.44 -3.25 -6.85
CA GLY A 162 -0.27 -3.84 -6.20
C GLY A 162 1.06 -3.31 -6.74
N LEU A 163 2.16 -3.72 -6.13
CA LEU A 163 3.53 -3.53 -6.63
C LEU A 163 4.22 -4.89 -6.73
N GLN A 164 4.99 -5.08 -7.80
CA GLN A 164 6.08 -6.04 -7.82
C GLN A 164 7.35 -5.35 -7.30
N LYS A 165 7.89 -5.87 -6.20
CA LYS A 165 9.10 -5.37 -5.53
C LYS A 165 10.26 -6.26 -5.93
N ILE A 166 11.23 -5.69 -6.63
CA ILE A 166 12.43 -6.38 -7.07
C ILE A 166 13.58 -5.90 -6.20
N MET A 167 13.98 -6.76 -5.27
CA MET A 167 15.08 -6.48 -4.34
C MET A 167 16.43 -6.40 -5.10
N PRO A 168 17.49 -5.82 -4.52
CA PRO A 168 18.81 -5.74 -5.17
C PRO A 168 19.40 -7.09 -5.63
N ASP A 169 19.12 -8.16 -4.88
CA ASP A 169 19.51 -9.54 -5.21
C ASP A 169 18.70 -10.14 -6.40
N GLY A 170 17.65 -9.45 -6.85
CA GLY A 170 16.74 -9.91 -7.91
C GLY A 170 15.51 -10.66 -7.39
N ALA A 171 15.35 -10.86 -6.09
CA ALA A 171 14.17 -11.51 -5.53
C ALA A 171 12.92 -10.66 -5.78
N LYS A 172 11.93 -11.26 -6.46
CA LYS A 172 10.65 -10.60 -6.78
C LYS A 172 9.61 -10.93 -5.71
N ARG A 173 8.95 -9.91 -5.15
CA ARG A 173 7.89 -10.06 -4.13
C ARG A 173 6.70 -9.18 -4.43
N PHE A 174 5.50 -9.69 -4.22
CA PHE A 174 4.25 -8.96 -4.41
C PHE A 174 3.68 -8.46 -3.07
N ASN A 175 2.76 -7.49 -3.10
CA ASN A 175 2.02 -7.11 -1.91
C ASN A 175 1.14 -8.27 -1.43
N LYS A 176 1.34 -8.72 -0.18
CA LYS A 176 0.55 -9.82 0.39
C LYS A 176 -0.94 -9.49 0.34
N GLY A 177 -1.74 -10.42 -0.17
CA GLY A 177 -3.20 -10.30 -0.23
C GLY A 177 -3.74 -9.48 -1.38
N MET A 178 -2.89 -9.06 -2.34
CA MET A 178 -3.33 -8.41 -3.58
C MET A 178 -4.00 -9.40 -4.53
N GLU A 179 -4.84 -8.86 -5.42
CA GLU A 179 -5.42 -9.60 -6.52
C GLU A 179 -4.48 -9.51 -7.74
N LYS A 180 -3.84 -10.62 -8.10
CA LYS A 180 -2.83 -10.66 -9.16
C LYS A 180 -3.45 -10.83 -10.55
N ALA A 181 -4.53 -11.59 -10.65
CA ALA A 181 -5.22 -11.84 -11.92
C ALA A 181 -5.73 -10.52 -12.52
N GLY A 182 -5.44 -10.30 -13.81
CA GLY A 182 -5.80 -9.07 -14.52
C GLY A 182 -4.93 -7.84 -14.20
N ALA A 183 -3.98 -7.93 -13.26
CA ALA A 183 -3.10 -6.83 -12.96
C ALA A 183 -1.95 -6.76 -13.98
N VAL A 184 -1.88 -5.68 -14.74
CA VAL A 184 -0.92 -5.47 -15.84
C VAL A 184 -0.27 -4.09 -15.72
N PHE A 185 0.79 -3.85 -16.48
CA PHE A 185 1.47 -2.56 -16.51
C PHE A 185 1.90 -2.20 -17.92
N MET A 186 1.40 -1.08 -18.42
CA MET A 186 1.65 -0.59 -19.77
C MET A 186 2.91 0.30 -19.79
N LEU A 187 3.84 -0.03 -20.69
CA LEU A 187 5.01 0.77 -21.00
C LEU A 187 4.77 1.49 -22.33
N GLY A 188 4.89 2.81 -22.33
CA GLY A 188 4.40 3.68 -23.40
C GLY A 188 2.88 3.80 -23.42
N ASP A 189 2.40 4.59 -24.37
CA ASP A 189 0.97 4.79 -24.64
C ASP A 189 0.62 4.24 -26.02
N VAL A 190 -0.61 3.74 -26.18
CA VAL A 190 -1.15 3.35 -27.49
C VAL A 190 -1.73 4.60 -28.15
N GLU A 191 -1.10 5.03 -29.24
CA GLU A 191 -1.51 6.21 -30.01
C GLU A 191 -2.48 5.89 -31.14
N ARG A 192 -3.16 6.93 -31.64
CA ARG A 192 -4.09 6.78 -32.76
C ARG A 192 -3.32 6.51 -34.05
N GLY A 193 -3.39 5.27 -34.52
CA GLY A 193 -2.68 4.82 -35.73
C GLY A 193 -1.70 3.68 -35.47
N ASP A 194 -1.46 3.34 -34.20
CA ASP A 194 -0.71 2.14 -33.85
C ASP A 194 -1.41 0.89 -34.40
N ARG A 195 -0.61 0.04 -35.02
CA ARG A 195 -1.08 -1.22 -35.63
C ARG A 195 -0.66 -2.45 -34.83
N VAL A 196 0.32 -2.33 -33.95
CA VAL A 196 0.85 -3.43 -33.13
C VAL A 196 1.10 -2.97 -31.70
N ALA A 197 0.79 -3.82 -30.73
CA ALA A 197 1.37 -3.74 -29.38
C ALA A 197 1.98 -5.08 -28.99
N MET A 198 2.97 -5.02 -28.08
CA MET A 198 3.65 -6.21 -27.59
C MET A 198 3.19 -6.57 -26.18
N LEU A 199 3.25 -7.87 -25.84
CA LEU A 199 2.98 -8.37 -24.50
C LEU A 199 4.17 -9.20 -24.03
N ALA A 200 4.59 -9.01 -22.78
CA ALA A 200 5.68 -9.78 -22.20
C ALA A 200 5.34 -10.21 -20.77
N GLU A 201 5.84 -11.38 -20.37
CA GLU A 201 5.63 -11.93 -19.04
C GLU A 201 6.30 -11.06 -17.95
N GLY A 202 7.60 -10.78 -18.09
CA GLY A 202 8.36 -10.03 -17.09
C GLY A 202 8.65 -8.58 -17.47
N TYR A 203 8.81 -7.70 -16.47
CA TYR A 203 9.24 -6.31 -16.67
C TYR A 203 10.58 -6.19 -17.42
N ALA A 204 11.54 -7.06 -17.10
CA ALA A 204 12.86 -7.05 -17.73
C ALA A 204 12.78 -7.38 -19.24
N THR A 205 12.03 -8.42 -19.58
CA THR A 205 11.73 -8.80 -20.97
C THR A 205 11.02 -7.65 -21.69
N ALA A 206 9.98 -7.08 -21.07
CA ALA A 206 9.22 -5.97 -21.62
C ALA A 206 10.09 -4.73 -21.91
N ARG A 207 10.99 -4.34 -21.00
CA ARG A 207 11.90 -3.22 -21.25
C ARG A 207 12.95 -3.53 -22.30
N SER A 208 13.50 -4.74 -22.35
CA SER A 208 14.45 -5.09 -23.41
C SER A 208 13.80 -5.00 -24.79
N VAL A 209 12.58 -5.51 -24.98
CA VAL A 209 11.88 -5.41 -26.27
C VAL A 209 11.46 -3.96 -26.60
N ARG A 210 11.09 -3.17 -25.58
CA ARG A 210 10.75 -1.76 -25.76
C ARG A 210 11.97 -0.92 -26.14
N MET A 211 13.10 -1.10 -25.45
CA MET A 211 14.36 -0.45 -25.80
C MET A 211 14.82 -0.86 -27.22
N ALA A 212 14.67 -2.13 -27.60
CA ALA A 212 15.06 -2.63 -28.92
C ALA A 212 14.21 -2.06 -30.06
N THR A 213 12.99 -1.60 -29.77
CA THR A 213 12.11 -0.92 -30.72
C THR A 213 12.23 0.61 -30.64
N ALA A 214 13.26 1.12 -29.96
CA ALA A 214 13.49 2.54 -29.68
C ALA A 214 12.30 3.21 -28.99
N GLU A 215 11.62 2.47 -28.10
CA GLU A 215 10.48 2.91 -27.29
C GLU A 215 9.22 3.30 -28.08
N ARG A 216 9.20 3.02 -29.38
CA ARG A 216 8.09 3.39 -30.28
C ARG A 216 6.87 2.49 -30.19
N ILE A 217 7.03 1.23 -29.77
CA ILE A 217 5.91 0.27 -29.70
C ILE A 217 5.54 0.05 -28.23
N PRO A 218 4.25 0.22 -27.86
CA PRO A 218 3.80 0.01 -26.49
C PRO A 218 3.89 -1.47 -26.09
N VAL A 219 4.24 -1.72 -24.82
CA VAL A 219 4.45 -3.07 -24.29
C VAL A 219 3.69 -3.27 -22.99
N LEU A 220 2.91 -4.34 -22.89
CA LEU A 220 2.18 -4.70 -21.69
C LEU A 220 2.92 -5.77 -20.88
N VAL A 221 3.23 -5.44 -19.63
CA VAL A 221 3.82 -6.36 -18.64
C VAL A 221 2.72 -7.15 -17.94
N CYS A 222 2.80 -8.48 -17.99
CA CYS A 222 1.76 -9.38 -17.49
C CYS A 222 2.11 -10.08 -16.15
N PHE A 223 3.36 -9.95 -15.68
CA PHE A 223 3.92 -10.44 -14.41
C PHE A 223 3.98 -11.97 -14.19
N ASP A 224 3.31 -12.78 -15.00
CA ASP A 224 3.46 -14.23 -15.14
C ASP A 224 2.80 -14.75 -16.44
N ALA A 225 3.11 -16.00 -16.81
CA ALA A 225 2.54 -16.67 -17.98
C ALA A 225 1.00 -16.77 -17.98
N GLY A 226 0.37 -16.87 -16.80
CA GLY A 226 -1.09 -16.90 -16.66
C GLY A 226 -1.74 -15.52 -16.92
N GLY A 227 -1.00 -14.44 -16.65
CA GLY A 227 -1.40 -13.06 -16.89
C GLY A 227 -1.47 -12.67 -18.37
N LEU A 228 -0.77 -13.39 -19.26
CA LEU A 228 -0.72 -13.10 -20.70
C LEU A 228 -2.11 -13.03 -21.34
N LEU A 229 -2.97 -14.00 -21.04
CA LEU A 229 -4.34 -14.02 -21.58
C LEU A 229 -5.18 -12.86 -21.04
N TYR A 230 -5.08 -12.56 -19.74
CA TYR A 230 -5.81 -11.43 -19.16
C TYR A 230 -5.39 -10.10 -19.77
N GLY A 231 -4.08 -9.86 -19.93
CA GLY A 231 -3.55 -8.66 -20.58
C GLY A 231 -3.97 -8.55 -22.04
N ALA A 232 -3.97 -9.67 -22.76
CA ALA A 232 -4.42 -9.70 -24.15
C ALA A 232 -5.92 -9.43 -24.31
N ARG A 233 -6.76 -9.96 -23.41
CA ARG A 233 -8.20 -9.63 -23.35
C ARG A 233 -8.42 -8.14 -23.11
N TYR A 234 -7.66 -7.54 -22.20
CA TYR A 234 -7.70 -6.10 -21.95
C TYR A 234 -7.39 -5.29 -23.23
N PHE A 235 -6.28 -5.59 -23.91
CA PHE A 235 -5.94 -4.90 -25.15
C PHE A 235 -6.97 -5.13 -26.25
N ARG A 236 -7.47 -6.36 -26.44
CA ARG A 236 -8.48 -6.64 -27.47
C ARG A 236 -9.80 -5.93 -27.21
N GLN A 237 -10.23 -5.82 -25.94
CA GLN A 237 -11.43 -5.07 -25.58
C GLN A 237 -11.28 -3.57 -25.85
N ARG A 238 -10.10 -3.01 -25.58
CA ARG A 238 -9.85 -1.56 -25.69
C ARG A 238 -9.42 -1.10 -27.08
N TYR A 239 -8.69 -1.95 -27.79
CA TYR A 239 -8.08 -1.71 -29.11
C TYR A 239 -8.33 -2.92 -30.03
N PRO A 240 -9.56 -3.09 -30.56
CA PRO A 240 -9.96 -4.30 -31.29
C PRO A 240 -9.17 -4.57 -32.58
N GLU A 241 -8.61 -3.54 -33.21
CA GLU A 241 -7.87 -3.64 -34.47
C GLU A 241 -6.37 -3.88 -34.30
N LEU A 242 -5.86 -3.77 -33.07
CA LEU A 242 -4.44 -3.88 -32.79
C LEU A 242 -3.97 -5.32 -32.94
N HIS A 243 -2.88 -5.53 -33.70
CA HIS A 243 -2.22 -6.83 -33.69
C HIS A 243 -1.45 -7.00 -32.39
N LEU A 244 -1.64 -8.13 -31.71
CA LEU A 244 -0.97 -8.41 -30.43
C LEU A 244 0.20 -9.37 -30.64
N LEU A 245 1.42 -8.88 -30.45
CA LEU A 245 2.64 -9.68 -30.55
C LEU A 245 3.09 -10.13 -29.16
N PHE A 246 2.97 -11.42 -28.88
CA PHE A 246 3.43 -12.02 -27.62
C PHE A 246 4.93 -12.29 -27.67
N CYS A 247 5.71 -11.61 -26.83
CA CYS A 247 7.12 -11.85 -26.58
C CYS A 247 7.27 -12.88 -25.44
N ALA A 248 7.23 -14.16 -25.80
CA ALA A 248 7.15 -15.28 -24.87
C ALA A 248 8.53 -15.72 -24.36
N ASP A 249 8.55 -16.24 -23.12
CA ASP A 249 9.70 -16.92 -22.55
C ASP A 249 9.78 -18.36 -23.10
N ASP A 250 10.99 -18.84 -23.35
CA ASP A 250 11.28 -20.18 -23.85
C ASP A 250 11.82 -21.08 -22.72
N ASP A 251 10.92 -21.76 -22.00
CA ASP A 251 11.22 -22.68 -20.90
C ASP A 251 11.77 -24.04 -21.39
N TRP A 252 12.86 -24.03 -22.16
CA TRP A 252 13.35 -25.18 -22.93
C TRP A 252 13.97 -26.32 -22.09
N LYS A 253 14.34 -26.07 -20.82
CA LYS A 253 15.00 -27.05 -19.92
C LYS A 253 14.05 -28.14 -19.37
N LEU A 254 13.27 -28.77 -20.26
CA LEU A 254 12.27 -29.78 -19.90
C LEU A 254 12.91 -31.08 -19.42
N GLU A 255 14.03 -31.50 -20.04
CA GLU A 255 14.76 -32.71 -19.65
C GLU A 255 15.40 -32.58 -18.26
N GLU A 256 15.98 -31.42 -17.93
CA GLU A 256 16.55 -31.16 -16.61
C GLU A 256 15.45 -31.23 -15.53
N ARG A 257 14.29 -30.62 -15.78
CA ARG A 257 13.12 -30.70 -14.88
C ARG A 257 12.61 -32.13 -14.71
N LEU A 258 12.66 -32.95 -15.77
CA LEU A 258 12.35 -34.37 -15.68
C LEU A 258 13.37 -35.10 -14.79
N CYS A 259 14.67 -34.88 -14.99
CA CYS A 259 15.73 -35.49 -14.19
C CYS A 259 15.62 -35.09 -12.70
N GLU A 260 15.39 -33.82 -12.40
CA GLU A 260 15.14 -33.33 -11.04
C GLU A 260 13.93 -34.04 -10.42
N PHE A 261 12.82 -34.14 -11.15
CA PHE A 261 11.64 -34.85 -10.68
C PHE A 261 11.93 -36.33 -10.38
N LEU A 262 12.67 -37.01 -11.27
CA LEU A 262 13.04 -38.41 -11.08
C LEU A 262 13.96 -38.60 -9.86
N ALA A 263 14.92 -37.69 -9.67
CA ALA A 263 15.81 -37.70 -8.51
C ALA A 263 15.05 -37.45 -7.20
N GLU A 264 14.13 -36.48 -7.18
CA GLU A 264 13.38 -36.13 -5.97
C GLU A 264 12.32 -37.17 -5.59
N GLU A 265 11.51 -37.61 -6.56
CA GLU A 265 10.40 -38.50 -6.27
C GLU A 265 10.80 -39.98 -6.22
N PHE A 266 11.80 -40.37 -7.02
CA PHE A 266 12.22 -41.76 -7.13
C PHE A 266 13.67 -42.01 -6.70
N GLY A 267 14.45 -40.98 -6.33
CA GLY A 267 15.88 -41.17 -6.03
C GLY A 267 16.70 -41.61 -7.23
N PHE A 268 16.17 -41.47 -8.45
CA PHE A 268 16.79 -41.97 -9.67
C PHE A 268 17.66 -40.88 -10.31
N ALA A 269 18.97 -41.11 -10.36
CA ALA A 269 19.97 -40.21 -10.95
C ALA A 269 20.58 -40.73 -12.26
N GLY A 270 20.04 -41.81 -12.83
CA GLY A 270 20.53 -42.37 -14.10
C GLY A 270 19.99 -41.63 -15.32
N ALA A 271 20.64 -41.79 -16.47
CA ALA A 271 20.14 -41.24 -17.73
C ALA A 271 18.89 -42.02 -18.21
N LEU A 272 17.78 -41.34 -18.49
CA LEU A 272 16.59 -41.94 -19.09
C LEU A 272 16.57 -41.60 -20.59
N GLU A 273 16.54 -42.61 -21.45
CA GLU A 273 16.46 -42.41 -22.91
C GLU A 273 15.05 -41.94 -23.30
N LEU A 274 14.95 -40.75 -23.89
CA LEU A 274 13.68 -40.16 -24.31
C LEU A 274 13.19 -40.81 -25.61
N GLY A 275 11.99 -41.38 -25.59
CA GLY A 275 11.41 -42.15 -26.68
C GLY A 275 11.76 -43.64 -26.66
N GLY A 276 12.63 -44.07 -25.75
CA GLY A 276 13.06 -45.46 -25.59
C GLY A 276 12.01 -46.40 -24.99
N GLU A 277 12.43 -47.64 -24.77
CA GLU A 277 11.63 -48.66 -24.09
C GLU A 277 11.41 -48.33 -22.61
N ARG A 278 10.40 -49.00 -22.02
CA ARG A 278 10.11 -48.88 -20.59
C ARG A 278 11.33 -49.34 -19.77
N ARG A 279 11.79 -48.50 -18.85
CA ARG A 279 12.91 -48.80 -17.95
C ARG A 279 12.41 -49.07 -16.54
N ARG A 280 12.87 -50.17 -15.94
CA ARG A 280 12.68 -50.44 -14.51
C ARG A 280 13.67 -49.60 -13.69
N ILE A 281 13.17 -48.85 -12.72
CA ILE A 281 13.96 -48.12 -11.73
C ILE A 281 13.60 -48.62 -10.33
N GLU A 282 14.58 -48.67 -9.43
CA GLU A 282 14.36 -49.02 -8.02
C GLU A 282 14.32 -47.74 -7.18
N ALA A 283 13.27 -47.58 -6.38
CA ALA A 283 13.00 -46.37 -5.63
C ALA A 283 12.15 -46.68 -4.40
N LYS A 284 12.48 -46.10 -3.24
CA LYS A 284 11.67 -46.18 -2.00
C LYS A 284 11.20 -47.61 -1.66
N ASN A 285 12.12 -48.59 -1.64
CA ASN A 285 11.86 -50.01 -1.36
C ASN A 285 10.89 -50.72 -2.33
N THR A 286 10.63 -50.15 -3.50
CA THR A 286 9.84 -50.77 -4.57
C THR A 286 10.47 -50.50 -5.94
N TRP A 287 9.88 -51.03 -7.00
CA TRP A 287 10.29 -50.77 -8.37
C TRP A 287 9.21 -50.00 -9.13
N TYR A 288 9.61 -49.20 -10.10
CA TYR A 288 8.72 -48.50 -11.03
C TYR A 288 9.17 -48.76 -12.45
N MET A 289 8.21 -48.97 -13.33
CA MET A 289 8.42 -48.95 -14.77
C MET A 289 8.20 -47.53 -15.26
N VAL A 290 9.24 -46.88 -15.78
CA VAL A 290 9.18 -45.51 -16.26
C VAL A 290 9.47 -45.43 -17.75
N ARG A 291 8.81 -44.51 -18.44
CA ARG A 291 9.10 -44.17 -19.85
C ARG A 291 8.85 -42.69 -20.05
N ALA A 292 9.81 -42.00 -20.67
CA ALA A 292 9.64 -40.61 -21.04
C ALA A 292 9.76 -40.47 -22.56
N GLN A 293 8.94 -39.62 -23.17
CA GLN A 293 8.93 -39.40 -24.62
C GLN A 293 8.65 -37.94 -24.97
N TRP A 294 9.31 -37.47 -26.03
CA TRP A 294 9.02 -36.18 -26.64
C TRP A 294 7.71 -36.27 -27.44
N LEU A 295 6.81 -35.33 -27.17
CA LEU A 295 5.56 -35.15 -27.89
C LEU A 295 5.42 -33.67 -28.28
N ARG A 296 4.45 -33.38 -29.14
CA ARG A 296 4.06 -32.02 -29.51
C ARG A 296 2.58 -31.84 -29.31
N ASP A 297 2.17 -30.69 -28.81
CA ASP A 297 0.76 -30.35 -28.71
C ASP A 297 0.16 -29.99 -30.09
N ASP A 298 -1.13 -29.68 -30.11
CA ASP A 298 -1.89 -29.27 -31.30
C ASP A 298 -1.35 -27.99 -31.95
N ARG A 299 -0.50 -27.24 -31.25
CA ARG A 299 0.12 -25.98 -31.68
C ARG A 299 1.61 -26.14 -31.99
N GLY A 300 2.14 -27.37 -31.92
CA GLY A 300 3.51 -27.70 -32.26
C GLY A 300 4.54 -27.43 -31.16
N VAL A 301 4.13 -27.05 -29.94
CA VAL A 301 5.01 -26.85 -28.79
C VAL A 301 5.46 -28.21 -28.27
N ALA A 302 6.78 -28.40 -28.14
CA ALA A 302 7.34 -29.65 -27.65
C ALA A 302 7.17 -29.77 -26.13
N TYR A 303 6.79 -30.96 -25.67
CA TYR A 303 6.70 -31.32 -24.26
C TYR A 303 7.18 -32.75 -24.03
N ILE A 304 7.51 -33.08 -22.77
CA ILE A 304 7.88 -34.44 -22.39
C ILE A 304 6.74 -35.06 -21.59
N GLU A 305 6.27 -36.22 -22.03
CA GLU A 305 5.37 -37.07 -21.25
C GLU A 305 6.19 -38.13 -20.54
N LEU A 306 6.08 -38.19 -19.20
CA LEU A 306 6.58 -39.28 -18.38
C LEU A 306 5.41 -40.17 -17.96
N THR A 307 5.48 -41.45 -18.29
CA THR A 307 4.62 -42.48 -17.73
C THR A 307 5.38 -43.29 -16.69
N TYR A 308 4.72 -43.59 -15.57
CA TYR A 308 5.31 -44.39 -14.49
C TYR A 308 4.26 -45.22 -13.74
N GLY A 309 4.60 -46.44 -13.36
CA GLY A 309 3.71 -47.34 -12.60
C GLY A 309 4.40 -48.63 -12.20
N ASN A 310 3.72 -49.49 -11.45
CA ASN A 310 4.20 -50.82 -11.09
C ASN A 310 3.00 -51.77 -10.82
N ASP A 311 3.24 -52.95 -10.26
CA ASP A 311 2.18 -53.94 -10.00
C ASP A 311 1.11 -53.46 -9.00
N VAL A 312 1.43 -52.46 -8.17
CA VAL A 312 0.55 -51.95 -7.11
C VAL A 312 0.02 -50.55 -7.45
N LEU A 313 0.79 -49.75 -8.19
CA LEU A 313 0.46 -48.39 -8.60
C LEU A 313 0.06 -48.40 -10.08
N PRO A 314 -1.22 -48.12 -10.40
CA PRO A 314 -1.67 -47.96 -11.78
C PRO A 314 -0.82 -46.95 -12.54
N GLU A 315 -0.66 -47.17 -13.84
CA GLU A 315 0.15 -46.29 -14.69
C GLU A 315 -0.33 -44.83 -14.61
N ARG A 316 0.57 -43.95 -14.19
CA ARG A 316 0.37 -42.50 -14.09
C ARG A 316 1.09 -41.78 -15.21
N ARG A 317 0.58 -40.60 -15.54
CA ARG A 317 1.16 -39.71 -16.54
C ARG A 317 1.51 -38.37 -15.91
N ARG A 318 2.65 -37.81 -16.29
CA ARG A 318 3.09 -36.48 -15.89
C ARG A 318 3.67 -35.74 -17.10
N LEU A 319 3.21 -34.52 -17.32
CA LEU A 319 3.64 -33.68 -18.44
C LEU A 319 4.66 -32.64 -17.96
N PHE A 320 5.72 -32.48 -18.74
CA PHE A 320 6.72 -31.42 -18.58
C PHE A 320 6.61 -30.52 -19.80
N GLU A 321 5.94 -29.39 -19.64
CA GLU A 321 5.58 -28.48 -20.72
C GLU A 321 6.42 -27.20 -20.66
N ASN A 322 6.65 -26.60 -21.83
CA ASN A 322 7.19 -25.24 -21.95
C ASN A 322 6.05 -24.26 -21.67
N ALA A 323 5.97 -23.82 -20.41
CA ALA A 323 4.81 -23.07 -19.92
C ALA A 323 4.71 -21.69 -20.59
N GLY A 324 5.83 -20.98 -20.75
CA GLY A 324 5.87 -19.69 -21.45
C GLY A 324 5.32 -19.76 -22.88
N LEU A 325 5.86 -20.66 -23.71
CA LEU A 325 5.38 -20.82 -25.09
C LEU A 325 3.93 -21.32 -25.16
N LYS A 326 3.58 -22.35 -24.38
CA LYS A 326 2.23 -22.91 -24.39
C LYS A 326 1.19 -21.84 -24.07
N ARG A 327 1.38 -21.07 -23.00
CA ARG A 327 0.45 -20.00 -22.59
C ARG A 327 0.36 -18.87 -23.61
N ALA A 328 1.49 -18.49 -24.22
CA ALA A 328 1.49 -17.48 -25.27
C ALA A 328 0.72 -17.92 -26.52
N TYR A 329 0.91 -19.17 -26.97
CA TYR A 329 0.16 -19.72 -28.10
C TYR A 329 -1.32 -19.94 -27.79
N GLU A 330 -1.67 -20.39 -26.57
CA GLU A 330 -3.05 -20.47 -26.09
C GLU A 330 -3.73 -19.09 -26.13
N ALA A 331 -3.05 -18.06 -25.60
CA ALA A 331 -3.58 -16.70 -25.58
C ALA A 331 -3.71 -16.10 -26.98
N ALA A 332 -2.71 -16.27 -27.85
CA ALA A 332 -2.77 -15.79 -29.23
C ALA A 332 -3.91 -16.43 -30.02
N ALA A 333 -4.10 -17.75 -29.85
CA ALA A 333 -5.19 -18.49 -30.51
C ALA A 333 -6.57 -18.05 -30.01
N GLU A 334 -6.72 -17.79 -28.71
CA GLU A 334 -8.00 -17.37 -28.13
C GLU A 334 -8.41 -15.95 -28.56
N ILE A 335 -7.44 -15.03 -28.64
CA ILE A 335 -7.72 -13.61 -28.87
C ILE A 335 -7.89 -13.26 -30.35
N GLY A 336 -7.29 -14.04 -31.26
CA GLY A 336 -7.24 -13.74 -32.69
C GLY A 336 -6.40 -12.50 -33.00
N ASN A 337 -6.08 -12.24 -34.27
CA ASN A 337 -5.20 -11.16 -34.74
C ASN A 337 -3.98 -10.94 -33.81
N ALA A 338 -3.25 -12.03 -33.58
CA ALA A 338 -2.14 -12.11 -32.66
C ALA A 338 -1.10 -13.11 -33.14
N SER A 339 0.15 -12.90 -32.76
CA SER A 339 1.27 -13.79 -33.10
C SER A 339 2.23 -13.93 -31.92
N VAL A 340 3.08 -14.96 -31.96
CA VAL A 340 4.03 -15.26 -30.88
C VAL A 340 5.45 -15.23 -31.42
N VAL A 341 6.33 -14.54 -30.70
CA VAL A 341 7.77 -14.52 -30.92
C VAL A 341 8.48 -14.85 -29.61
N TYR A 342 9.59 -15.56 -29.69
CA TYR A 342 10.40 -15.97 -28.54
C TYR A 342 11.89 -15.89 -28.91
N PRO A 343 12.78 -15.68 -27.95
CA PRO A 343 14.17 -15.37 -28.22
C PRO A 343 14.92 -16.58 -28.78
N ARG A 344 15.62 -16.40 -29.89
CA ARG A 344 16.57 -17.38 -30.43
C ARG A 344 17.98 -16.92 -30.13
N PHE A 345 18.80 -17.81 -29.61
CA PHE A 345 20.17 -17.48 -29.23
C PHE A 345 21.12 -18.19 -30.19
N ALA A 346 22.22 -17.53 -30.54
CA ALA A 346 23.28 -18.12 -31.35
C ALA A 346 23.94 -19.31 -30.63
N ASN A 347 24.14 -19.21 -29.30
CA ASN A 347 24.65 -20.30 -28.48
C ASN A 347 24.11 -20.24 -27.03
N ARG A 348 23.26 -21.20 -26.65
CA ARG A 348 22.72 -21.31 -25.28
C ARG A 348 23.58 -22.14 -24.33
N GLU A 349 24.34 -23.11 -24.85
CA GLU A 349 24.96 -24.18 -24.05
C GLU A 349 23.99 -24.74 -22.98
N ASN A 350 24.46 -25.01 -21.75
CA ASN A 350 23.65 -25.41 -20.61
C ASN A 350 23.16 -24.25 -19.73
N ARG A 351 23.36 -23.00 -20.18
CA ARG A 351 22.97 -21.81 -19.41
C ARG A 351 21.45 -21.63 -19.48
N LYS A 352 20.84 -21.19 -18.38
CA LYS A 352 19.39 -20.97 -18.31
C LYS A 352 19.04 -19.61 -18.91
N LEU A 353 19.15 -19.51 -20.23
CA LEU A 353 18.72 -18.36 -21.02
C LEU A 353 17.35 -18.66 -21.62
N THR A 354 16.34 -17.86 -21.28
CA THR A 354 14.94 -18.17 -21.60
C THR A 354 14.18 -16.99 -22.19
N ASP A 355 14.57 -15.74 -21.91
CA ASP A 355 13.78 -14.56 -22.28
C ASP A 355 14.55 -13.55 -23.17
N PHE A 356 13.85 -12.56 -23.73
CA PHE A 356 14.48 -11.52 -24.56
C PHE A 356 15.44 -10.61 -23.79
N ASN A 357 15.33 -10.55 -22.46
CA ASN A 357 16.31 -9.82 -21.66
C ASN A 357 17.62 -10.61 -21.55
N ASP A 358 17.56 -11.93 -21.42
CA ASP A 358 18.74 -12.77 -21.47
C ASP A 358 19.43 -12.65 -22.84
N LEU A 359 18.66 -12.60 -23.95
CA LEU A 359 19.20 -12.35 -25.29
C LEU A 359 19.86 -10.97 -25.39
N HIS A 360 19.25 -9.94 -24.79
CA HIS A 360 19.84 -8.61 -24.69
C HIS A 360 21.18 -8.64 -23.95
N CYS A 361 21.23 -9.23 -22.76
CA CYS A 361 22.42 -9.25 -21.91
C CYS A 361 23.55 -10.11 -22.49
N GLU A 362 23.21 -11.23 -23.13
CA GLU A 362 24.18 -12.20 -23.65
C GLU A 362 24.73 -11.79 -25.02
N GLU A 363 23.86 -11.28 -25.90
CA GLU A 363 24.24 -10.96 -27.28
C GLU A 363 24.25 -9.45 -27.52
N SER A 364 23.08 -8.81 -27.57
CA SER A 364 22.93 -7.36 -27.65
C SER A 364 21.45 -6.94 -27.76
N LEU A 365 21.19 -5.65 -27.52
CA LEU A 365 19.88 -5.05 -27.83
C LEU A 365 19.54 -5.12 -29.33
N GLN A 366 20.56 -5.08 -30.20
CA GLN A 366 20.39 -5.21 -31.64
C GLN A 366 19.91 -6.61 -32.04
N ALA A 367 20.42 -7.66 -31.39
CA ALA A 367 19.98 -9.04 -31.62
C ALA A 367 18.48 -9.22 -31.29
N VAL A 368 18.02 -8.58 -30.21
CA VAL A 368 16.58 -8.51 -29.88
C VAL A 368 15.81 -7.78 -30.99
N GLY A 369 16.30 -6.60 -31.41
CA GLY A 369 15.66 -5.79 -32.45
C GLY A 369 15.46 -6.53 -33.77
N VAL A 370 16.47 -7.26 -34.24
CA VAL A 370 16.40 -8.05 -35.49
C VAL A 370 15.31 -9.12 -35.42
N GLN A 371 15.16 -9.81 -34.29
CA GLN A 371 14.14 -10.85 -34.14
C GLN A 371 12.73 -10.27 -34.05
N LEU A 372 12.59 -9.12 -33.37
CA LEU A 372 11.32 -8.41 -33.31
C LEU A 372 10.92 -7.83 -34.66
N GLU A 373 11.85 -7.24 -35.42
CA GLU A 373 11.58 -6.67 -36.74
C GLU A 373 11.01 -7.71 -37.70
N ALA A 374 11.59 -8.92 -37.74
CA ALA A 374 11.06 -10.02 -38.54
C ALA A 374 9.63 -10.41 -38.13
N ALA A 375 9.33 -10.44 -36.83
CA ALA A 375 7.99 -10.75 -36.32
C ALA A 375 6.99 -9.62 -36.61
N LEU A 376 7.40 -8.36 -36.45
CA LEU A 376 6.60 -7.17 -36.70
C LEU A 376 6.25 -7.02 -38.18
N LEU A 377 7.19 -7.29 -39.08
CA LEU A 377 6.94 -7.32 -40.53
C LEU A 377 5.92 -8.41 -40.88
N GLY A 378 6.02 -9.59 -40.28
CA GLY A 378 5.05 -10.67 -40.45
C GLY A 378 3.65 -10.31 -39.92
N ALA A 379 3.58 -9.59 -38.80
CA ALA A 379 2.33 -9.11 -38.20
C ALA A 379 1.64 -8.00 -39.00
N LEU A 380 2.40 -7.20 -39.75
CA LEU A 380 1.92 -6.03 -40.49
C LEU A 380 1.64 -6.28 -41.97
N ALA A 381 1.97 -7.47 -42.49
CA ALA A 381 1.66 -7.86 -43.87
C ALA A 381 0.20 -8.34 -43.99
N ASP A 382 -0.57 -7.73 -44.89
CA ASP A 382 -2.00 -8.01 -45.10
C ASP A 382 -2.30 -9.52 -45.37
N GLU A 383 -3.46 -9.97 -44.86
CA GLU A 383 -4.02 -11.32 -45.03
C GLU A 383 -4.22 -11.68 -46.52
N GLY A 384 -3.17 -12.18 -47.16
CA GLY A 384 -3.23 -12.48 -48.59
C GLY A 384 -2.08 -13.31 -49.14
N ASN A 385 -1.30 -14.02 -48.32
CA ASN A 385 -0.48 -15.15 -48.81
C ASN A 385 0.11 -15.96 -47.62
N MET A 386 -0.40 -17.17 -47.39
CA MET A 386 0.18 -18.10 -46.40
C MET A 386 1.39 -18.84 -46.98
N GLY A 387 2.47 -18.95 -46.21
CA GLY A 387 3.56 -19.87 -46.47
C GLY A 387 4.72 -19.75 -45.48
N MET A 388 4.89 -20.75 -44.62
CA MET A 388 6.10 -20.96 -43.82
C MET A 388 7.35 -20.90 -44.73
N MET A 389 8.18 -19.86 -44.60
CA MET A 389 9.51 -19.80 -45.22
C MET A 389 10.61 -19.74 -44.14
N PRO A 390 11.72 -20.49 -44.32
CA PRO A 390 12.83 -20.53 -43.37
C PRO A 390 13.75 -19.31 -43.52
N PRO A 391 14.53 -18.94 -42.47
CA PRO A 391 15.33 -17.73 -42.49
C PRO A 391 16.61 -17.90 -43.33
N GLN A 392 16.89 -16.94 -44.20
CA GLN A 392 18.22 -16.75 -44.81
C GLN A 392 18.88 -15.46 -44.30
N ALA A 393 20.19 -15.60 -44.05
CA ALA A 393 21.31 -14.70 -43.77
C ALA A 393 21.13 -13.15 -43.65
N PRO A 394 21.96 -12.48 -42.82
CA PRO A 394 21.83 -11.06 -42.49
C PRO A 394 22.27 -10.13 -43.62
N VAL A 395 21.52 -9.03 -43.83
CA VAL A 395 21.86 -7.94 -44.76
C VAL A 395 21.96 -6.62 -43.99
N GLN A 396 22.89 -5.77 -44.46
CA GLN A 396 23.57 -4.67 -43.80
C GLN A 396 22.73 -3.44 -43.40
N ALA A 397 23.29 -2.73 -42.40
CA ALA A 397 22.80 -1.59 -41.64
C ALA A 397 22.42 -0.33 -42.46
N ALA A 398 21.35 0.34 -42.01
CA ALA A 398 20.98 1.70 -42.39
C ALA A 398 21.13 2.67 -41.19
N ALA A 399 21.49 3.91 -41.51
CA ALA A 399 22.21 4.88 -40.69
C ALA A 399 21.46 5.46 -39.46
N GLU A 400 22.19 5.53 -38.34
CA GLU A 400 21.89 6.27 -37.10
C GLU A 400 21.92 7.80 -37.31
N ILE A 401 21.21 8.57 -36.47
CA ILE A 401 21.45 10.01 -36.29
C ILE A 401 22.56 10.18 -35.24
N ASP A 402 23.56 11.03 -35.51
CA ASP A 402 24.72 11.21 -34.63
C ASP A 402 24.32 11.84 -33.28
N PRO A 403 24.68 11.25 -32.13
CA PRO A 403 24.37 11.80 -30.80
C PRO A 403 24.94 13.21 -30.57
N LEU A 404 25.96 13.63 -31.33
CA LEU A 404 26.57 14.96 -31.22
C LEU A 404 25.88 16.03 -32.09
N TYR A 405 24.80 15.68 -32.79
CA TYR A 405 24.16 16.55 -33.78
C TYR A 405 23.72 17.91 -33.21
N GLU A 406 23.00 17.93 -32.09
CA GLU A 406 22.51 19.20 -31.52
C GLU A 406 23.64 20.09 -31.00
N GLN A 407 24.66 19.49 -30.38
CA GLN A 407 25.83 20.22 -29.88
C GLN A 407 26.65 20.81 -31.04
N ALA A 408 26.80 20.05 -32.13
CA ALA A 408 27.47 20.50 -33.32
C ALA A 408 26.68 21.61 -34.05
N VAL A 409 25.35 21.55 -34.07
CA VAL A 409 24.47 22.62 -34.61
C VAL A 409 24.66 23.91 -33.81
N ALA A 410 24.57 23.83 -32.48
CA ALA A 410 24.72 24.99 -31.59
C ALA A 410 26.09 25.65 -31.80
N PHE A 411 27.16 24.86 -31.89
CA PHE A 411 28.50 25.37 -32.15
C PHE A 411 28.65 26.04 -33.52
N VAL A 412 28.15 25.41 -34.59
CA VAL A 412 28.21 25.97 -35.96
C VAL A 412 27.42 27.28 -36.08
N LEU A 413 26.27 27.38 -35.40
CA LEU A 413 25.49 28.63 -35.30
C LEU A 413 26.24 29.72 -34.53
N GLN A 414 26.92 29.35 -33.44
CA GLN A 414 27.69 30.27 -32.60
C GLN A 414 28.89 30.87 -33.34
N ILE A 415 29.71 30.05 -34.02
CA ILE A 415 30.91 30.52 -34.71
C ILE A 415 30.64 31.01 -36.14
N ARG A 416 29.39 30.90 -36.61
CA ARG A 416 28.92 31.28 -37.96
C ARG A 416 29.77 30.70 -39.10
N ARG A 417 30.37 29.53 -38.89
CA ARG A 417 31.22 28.84 -39.86
C ARG A 417 30.99 27.33 -39.80
N ALA A 418 30.70 26.73 -40.94
CA ALA A 418 30.51 25.30 -41.10
C ALA A 418 31.74 24.66 -41.77
N SER A 419 32.66 24.12 -40.97
CA SER A 419 33.91 23.51 -41.44
C SER A 419 34.19 22.18 -40.73
N PRO A 420 34.44 21.07 -41.47
CA PRO A 420 34.73 19.77 -40.87
C PRO A 420 35.94 19.83 -39.92
N SER A 421 36.99 20.56 -40.29
CA SER A 421 38.22 20.69 -39.49
C SER A 421 38.00 21.38 -38.13
N ARG A 422 36.98 22.25 -38.01
CA ARG A 422 36.65 22.87 -36.73
C ARG A 422 35.82 21.96 -35.84
N LEU A 423 34.88 21.22 -36.40
CA LEU A 423 34.13 20.21 -35.65
C LEU A 423 35.04 19.10 -35.11
N ILE A 424 36.03 18.66 -35.90
CA ILE A 424 37.07 17.72 -35.46
C ILE A 424 37.84 18.28 -34.27
N LYS A 425 38.26 19.55 -34.33
CA LYS A 425 39.08 20.17 -33.27
C LYS A 425 38.28 20.42 -31.98
N GLU A 426 37.01 20.82 -32.10
CA GLU A 426 36.16 21.14 -30.95
C GLU A 426 35.65 19.90 -30.24
N PHE A 427 35.16 18.90 -30.99
CA PHE A 427 34.51 17.73 -30.44
C PHE A 427 35.41 16.48 -30.40
N GLY A 428 36.66 16.58 -30.88
CA GLY A 428 37.60 15.45 -30.90
C GLY A 428 37.18 14.30 -31.82
N ILE A 429 36.28 14.56 -32.78
CA ILE A 429 35.67 13.53 -33.64
C ILE A 429 36.46 13.26 -34.93
N GLY A 430 36.27 12.08 -35.52
CA GLY A 430 36.89 11.71 -36.80
C GLY A 430 36.31 12.46 -38.00
N ARG A 431 37.10 12.61 -39.08
CA ARG A 431 36.70 13.39 -40.28
C ARG A 431 35.39 12.93 -40.92
N ARG A 432 35.17 11.62 -41.03
CA ARG A 432 33.92 11.05 -41.59
C ARG A 432 32.70 11.38 -40.74
N GLN A 433 32.86 11.43 -39.41
CA GLN A 433 31.79 11.79 -38.50
C GLN A 433 31.46 13.28 -38.59
N ALA A 434 32.48 14.14 -38.67
CA ALA A 434 32.31 15.58 -38.88
C ALA A 434 31.64 15.92 -40.23
N GLU A 435 31.96 15.18 -41.29
CA GLU A 435 31.32 15.33 -42.60
C GLU A 435 29.84 14.91 -42.56
N ARG A 436 29.53 13.78 -41.92
CA ARG A 436 28.14 13.30 -41.72
C ARG A 436 27.28 14.28 -40.91
N LEU A 437 27.85 14.89 -39.86
CA LEU A 437 27.17 15.93 -39.08
C LEU A 437 26.83 17.15 -39.94
N LEU A 438 27.74 17.59 -40.81
CA LEU A 438 27.49 18.71 -41.70
C LEU A 438 26.50 18.37 -42.82
N ASP A 439 26.49 17.14 -43.33
CA ASP A 439 25.49 16.67 -44.29
C ASP A 439 24.09 16.60 -43.67
N ALA A 440 23.98 16.15 -42.41
CA ALA A 440 22.74 16.21 -41.67
C ALA A 440 22.26 17.66 -41.45
N MET A 441 23.18 18.59 -41.15
CA MET A 441 22.85 20.02 -41.00
C MET A 441 22.46 20.69 -42.32
N GLU A 442 23.03 20.23 -43.44
CA GLU A 442 22.63 20.67 -44.78
C GLU A 442 21.22 20.18 -45.11
N THR A 443 20.95 18.90 -44.85
CA THR A 443 19.63 18.30 -45.03
C THR A 443 18.56 18.98 -44.17
N ALA A 444 18.94 19.43 -42.97
CA ALA A 444 18.08 20.20 -42.08
C ALA A 444 18.00 21.71 -42.41
N GLY A 445 18.69 22.19 -43.46
CA GLY A 445 18.65 23.59 -43.89
C GLY A 445 19.37 24.57 -42.96
N ILE A 446 20.25 24.08 -42.08
CA ILE A 446 21.03 24.89 -41.14
C ILE A 446 22.30 25.43 -41.81
N VAL A 447 22.87 24.67 -42.74
CA VAL A 447 24.01 25.07 -43.57
C VAL A 447 23.70 24.86 -45.05
N SER A 448 24.36 25.61 -45.92
CA SER A 448 24.18 25.50 -47.35
C SER A 448 24.83 24.24 -47.90
N ALA A 449 24.35 23.84 -49.08
CA ALA A 449 25.10 22.93 -49.93
C ALA A 449 26.54 23.39 -50.15
N LEU A 450 27.43 22.42 -50.31
CA LEU A 450 28.85 22.63 -50.55
C LEU A 450 29.03 23.46 -51.84
N SER A 451 29.60 24.67 -51.75
CA SER A 451 29.87 25.49 -52.94
C SER A 451 31.05 24.97 -53.75
N ASP A 452 31.22 25.46 -54.99
CA ASP A 452 32.37 25.16 -55.87
C ASP A 452 33.73 25.50 -55.22
N THR A 453 33.75 26.43 -54.27
CA THR A 453 34.92 26.78 -53.44
C THR A 453 35.14 25.84 -52.25
N LYS A 454 34.41 24.71 -52.15
CA LYS A 454 34.41 23.73 -51.04
C LYS A 454 34.08 24.32 -49.65
N THR A 455 33.19 25.31 -49.60
CA THR A 455 32.79 25.98 -48.35
C THR A 455 31.27 25.91 -48.14
N ARG A 456 30.82 25.65 -46.92
CA ARG A 456 29.38 25.71 -46.54
C ARG A 456 29.09 27.01 -45.79
N LYS A 457 28.02 27.71 -46.16
CA LYS A 457 27.55 28.93 -45.47
C LYS A 457 26.45 28.56 -44.48
N VAL A 458 26.45 29.14 -43.27
CA VAL A 458 25.38 28.90 -42.27
C VAL A 458 24.15 29.70 -42.68
N LEU A 459 22.98 29.05 -42.84
CA LEU A 459 21.79 29.61 -43.50
C LEU A 459 20.75 30.21 -42.54
N HIS A 460 20.85 30.03 -41.21
CA HIS A 460 19.87 30.58 -40.27
C HIS A 460 20.17 32.01 -39.84
N SER A 461 19.37 32.97 -40.31
CA SER A 461 19.18 34.30 -39.72
C SER A 461 17.89 34.34 -38.91
N ALA A 462 18.01 34.79 -37.67
CA ALA A 462 16.90 35.27 -36.86
C ALA A 462 16.28 36.53 -37.49
N GLU A 463 14.94 36.61 -37.51
CA GLU A 463 14.10 37.78 -37.17
C GLU A 463 12.73 37.78 -37.89
N LYS A 464 11.68 37.81 -37.07
CA LYS A 464 10.50 38.70 -37.10
C LYS A 464 9.77 38.42 -35.79
N THR A 465 9.87 39.25 -34.76
CA THR A 465 9.21 40.56 -34.70
C THR A 465 9.88 41.56 -33.74
N ALA A 466 10.46 42.62 -34.29
CA ALA A 466 10.57 44.02 -33.83
C ALA A 466 11.14 44.77 -35.05
N ASP A 467 10.69 45.90 -35.58
CA ASP A 467 9.95 47.05 -35.05
C ASP A 467 9.10 47.67 -36.18
N ALA A 468 7.94 48.22 -35.83
CA ALA A 468 7.47 49.48 -36.40
C ALA A 468 6.41 50.13 -35.48
N LYS A 469 6.90 51.17 -34.80
CA LYS A 469 6.20 52.27 -34.12
C LYS A 469 5.93 52.11 -32.62
N LYS A 470 6.89 52.66 -31.86
CA LYS A 470 6.62 53.53 -30.71
C LYS A 470 5.53 54.53 -31.09
N ASP A 471 4.33 54.33 -30.56
CA ASP A 471 3.51 55.44 -30.11
C ASP A 471 3.73 55.55 -28.60
N GLU A 472 4.40 56.65 -28.23
CA GLU A 472 4.33 57.22 -26.90
C GLU A 472 2.88 57.67 -26.64
N SER A 473 2.27 57.19 -25.56
CA SER A 473 1.24 57.87 -24.74
C SER A 473 0.53 56.82 -23.87
N GLY A 474 0.35 56.96 -22.56
CA GLY A 474 0.78 57.99 -21.64
C GLY A 474 0.66 57.41 -20.23
N HIS A 475 1.78 57.34 -19.52
CA HIS A 475 1.71 57.60 -18.10
C HIS A 475 1.68 59.13 -18.00
N ASP A 476 0.50 59.67 -17.72
CA ASP A 476 0.34 61.06 -17.34
C ASP A 476 0.92 61.21 -15.91
N PRO A 477 2.09 61.86 -15.72
CA PRO A 477 2.63 62.13 -14.40
C PRO A 477 1.91 63.31 -13.72
N ASP A 478 0.98 63.97 -14.43
CA ASP A 478 0.18 65.12 -13.98
C ASP A 478 -1.32 64.78 -13.85
N ALA A 479 -1.70 63.49 -13.86
CA ALA A 479 -3.07 63.10 -13.52
C ALA A 479 -3.31 63.43 -12.04
N PRO A 480 -4.31 64.26 -11.69
CA PRO A 480 -4.52 64.70 -10.33
C PRO A 480 -4.71 63.50 -9.42
N GLU A 481 -3.80 63.34 -8.45
CA GLU A 481 -4.08 62.57 -7.24
C GLU A 481 -5.45 63.03 -6.72
N ASN A 482 -6.41 62.09 -6.64
CA ASN A 482 -7.80 62.24 -6.16
C ASN A 482 -8.93 62.35 -7.21
N ALA A 483 -8.95 61.49 -8.22
CA ALA A 483 -10.22 61.02 -8.80
C ALA A 483 -10.51 59.60 -8.29
N VAL A 484 -11.66 59.41 -7.63
CA VAL A 484 -12.13 58.11 -7.11
C VAL A 484 -12.45 57.20 -8.30
N TYR A 485 -11.45 56.45 -8.77
CA TYR A 485 -11.68 55.37 -9.73
C TYR A 485 -12.46 54.24 -9.06
N THR A 486 -13.58 53.80 -9.64
CA THR A 486 -14.26 52.60 -9.14
C THR A 486 -13.37 51.37 -9.38
N TRP A 487 -13.45 50.36 -8.51
CA TRP A 487 -12.63 49.15 -8.64
C TRP A 487 -12.82 48.45 -10.01
N GLN A 488 -13.99 48.63 -10.64
CA GLN A 488 -14.31 48.16 -12.00
C GLN A 488 -13.41 48.79 -13.08
N GLN A 489 -12.99 50.04 -12.90
CA GLN A 489 -12.08 50.74 -13.81
C GLN A 489 -10.64 50.22 -13.73
N ARG A 490 -10.30 49.48 -12.66
CA ARG A 490 -9.00 48.82 -12.47
C ARG A 490 -8.96 47.40 -13.04
N LEU A 491 -10.09 46.86 -13.51
CA LEU A 491 -10.12 45.53 -14.13
C LEU A 491 -9.36 45.53 -15.46
N ARG A 492 -8.50 44.54 -15.63
CA ARG A 492 -7.72 44.36 -16.86
C ARG A 492 -8.64 44.04 -18.03
N LYS A 493 -8.38 44.68 -19.17
CA LYS A 493 -9.12 44.46 -20.42
C LYS A 493 -8.21 43.85 -21.48
N THR A 494 -8.81 43.10 -22.40
CA THR A 494 -8.14 42.63 -23.61
C THR A 494 -7.91 43.79 -24.58
N SER A 495 -7.12 43.56 -25.63
CA SER A 495 -6.95 44.54 -26.72
C SER A 495 -8.27 44.92 -27.40
N GLY A 496 -9.28 44.05 -27.34
CA GLY A 496 -10.65 44.31 -27.83
C GLY A 496 -11.57 44.99 -26.82
N GLY A 497 -11.07 45.41 -25.65
CA GLY A 497 -11.85 46.14 -24.64
C GLY A 497 -12.72 45.27 -23.70
N ALA A 498 -12.80 43.96 -23.92
CA ALA A 498 -13.51 43.02 -23.04
C ALA A 498 -12.71 42.76 -21.76
N TYR A 499 -13.36 42.41 -20.64
CA TYR A 499 -12.65 42.05 -19.41
C TYR A 499 -11.85 40.76 -19.61
N LYS A 500 -10.62 40.75 -19.11
CA LYS A 500 -9.74 39.58 -19.21
C LYS A 500 -10.16 38.53 -18.17
N ALA A 501 -10.33 37.28 -18.60
CA ALA A 501 -10.73 36.16 -17.74
C ALA A 501 -9.54 35.58 -16.94
N ASP A 502 -8.77 36.45 -16.28
CA ASP A 502 -7.62 36.06 -15.47
C ASP A 502 -7.92 36.12 -13.97
N ILE A 503 -7.08 35.45 -13.18
CA ILE A 503 -7.30 35.27 -11.73
C ILE A 503 -7.36 36.60 -10.96
N ASP A 504 -6.58 37.62 -11.34
CA ASP A 504 -6.59 38.90 -10.62
C ASP A 504 -7.92 39.64 -10.80
N ASN A 505 -8.50 39.61 -12.00
CA ASN A 505 -9.84 40.16 -12.24
C ASN A 505 -10.92 39.39 -11.47
N VAL A 506 -10.85 38.06 -11.44
CA VAL A 506 -11.78 37.22 -10.66
C VAL A 506 -11.70 37.55 -9.17
N ILE A 507 -10.49 37.61 -8.59
CA ILE A 507 -10.29 38.00 -7.18
C ILE A 507 -10.83 39.40 -6.93
N SER A 508 -10.52 40.35 -7.80
CA SER A 508 -10.97 41.75 -7.66
C SER A 508 -12.49 41.86 -7.64
N ILE A 509 -13.18 41.17 -8.54
CA ILE A 509 -14.65 41.13 -8.60
C ILE A 509 -15.22 40.47 -7.34
N LEU A 510 -14.77 39.26 -6.98
CA LEU A 510 -15.27 38.56 -5.79
C LEU A 510 -15.01 39.32 -4.48
N THR A 511 -13.99 40.19 -4.44
CA THR A 511 -13.65 41.00 -3.26
C THR A 511 -14.54 42.26 -3.14
N HIS A 512 -14.84 42.93 -4.25
CA HIS A 512 -15.44 44.28 -4.21
C HIS A 512 -16.89 44.33 -4.68
N GLU A 513 -17.35 43.36 -5.45
CA GLU A 513 -18.73 43.29 -5.92
C GLU A 513 -19.67 43.12 -4.72
N VAL A 514 -20.65 44.03 -4.59
CA VAL A 514 -21.53 44.11 -3.41
C VAL A 514 -22.27 42.79 -3.17
N SER A 515 -22.67 42.12 -4.25
CA SER A 515 -23.38 40.83 -4.19
C SER A 515 -22.52 39.65 -3.69
N TRP A 516 -21.19 39.78 -3.69
CA TRP A 516 -20.26 38.77 -3.18
C TRP A 516 -19.69 39.08 -1.78
N GLN A 517 -20.00 40.25 -1.21
CA GLN A 517 -19.45 40.66 0.09
C GLN A 517 -19.88 39.73 1.22
N GLY A 518 -18.89 39.06 1.82
CA GLY A 518 -19.09 38.11 2.91
C GLY A 518 -19.78 36.81 2.49
N VAL A 519 -19.84 36.50 1.19
CA VAL A 519 -20.35 35.21 0.69
C VAL A 519 -19.32 34.12 0.91
N LEU A 520 -18.06 34.33 0.53
CA LEU A 520 -16.99 33.34 0.68
C LEU A 520 -16.26 33.52 2.01
N GLY A 521 -16.13 32.44 2.78
CA GLY A 521 -15.38 32.41 4.03
C GLY A 521 -14.58 31.12 4.19
N PHE A 522 -13.41 31.20 4.81
CA PHE A 522 -12.58 30.04 5.11
C PHE A 522 -12.81 29.59 6.55
N GLU A 523 -13.41 28.41 6.70
CA GLU A 523 -13.69 27.81 8.00
C GLU A 523 -12.43 27.09 8.48
N ALA A 524 -11.78 27.70 9.47
CA ALA A 524 -10.45 27.30 9.93
C ALA A 524 -10.41 25.98 10.70
N PHE A 525 -11.55 25.51 11.23
CA PHE A 525 -11.62 24.29 12.03
C PHE A 525 -11.60 23.03 11.16
N SER A 526 -12.42 23.01 10.11
CA SER A 526 -12.55 21.95 9.10
C SER A 526 -11.64 22.15 7.91
N HIS A 527 -10.97 23.30 7.81
CA HIS A 527 -10.15 23.68 6.68
C HIS A 527 -10.93 23.68 5.37
N LYS A 528 -12.14 24.23 5.33
CA LYS A 528 -13.01 24.24 4.14
C LYS A 528 -13.34 25.65 3.67
N VAL A 529 -13.56 25.78 2.36
CA VAL A 529 -14.18 26.98 1.77
C VAL A 529 -15.69 26.86 1.94
N MET A 530 -16.30 27.88 2.51
CA MET A 530 -17.73 27.94 2.82
C MET A 530 -18.38 29.12 2.09
N LYS A 531 -19.59 28.90 1.59
CA LYS A 531 -20.56 29.92 1.21
C LYS A 531 -21.33 30.32 2.46
N VAL A 532 -20.84 31.33 3.18
CA VAL A 532 -21.44 31.85 4.43
C VAL A 532 -22.82 32.45 4.16
N LYS A 533 -23.02 33.00 2.97
CA LYS A 533 -24.32 33.50 2.46
C LYS A 533 -24.63 32.84 1.11
N PRO A 534 -25.90 32.80 0.70
CA PRO A 534 -26.27 32.43 -0.66
C PRO A 534 -25.49 33.25 -1.70
N PRO A 535 -24.72 32.61 -2.61
CA PRO A 535 -24.03 33.31 -3.69
C PRO A 535 -25.03 33.86 -4.71
N PRO A 536 -24.68 34.93 -5.46
CA PRO A 536 -25.59 35.65 -6.35
C PRO A 536 -25.89 34.96 -7.69
N PHE A 537 -25.45 33.71 -7.88
CA PHE A 537 -25.79 32.90 -9.05
C PHE A 537 -27.11 32.15 -8.86
N GLU A 538 -27.69 31.65 -9.94
CA GLU A 538 -28.98 30.94 -9.95
C GLU A 538 -28.94 29.70 -9.03
N ASP A 539 -29.97 29.56 -8.18
CA ASP A 539 -30.07 28.52 -7.15
C ASP A 539 -28.87 28.48 -6.17
N GLY A 540 -28.32 29.66 -5.83
CA GLY A 540 -27.27 29.79 -4.85
C GLY A 540 -27.73 29.50 -3.43
N GLU A 541 -27.08 28.55 -2.75
CA GLU A 541 -27.32 28.22 -1.35
C GLU A 541 -26.06 28.37 -0.50
N ALA A 542 -26.25 28.74 0.77
CA ALA A 542 -25.20 28.73 1.78
C ALA A 542 -24.78 27.29 2.12
N GLY A 543 -23.52 27.08 2.48
CA GLY A 543 -22.99 25.75 2.81
C GLY A 543 -21.56 25.53 2.32
N GLU A 544 -21.13 24.28 2.26
CA GLU A 544 -19.81 23.91 1.75
C GLU A 544 -19.69 24.26 0.26
N TRP A 545 -18.53 24.82 -0.13
CA TRP A 545 -18.20 25.04 -1.54
C TRP A 545 -17.93 23.69 -2.23
N GLY A 546 -18.73 23.34 -3.23
CA GLY A 546 -18.72 22.05 -3.91
C GLY A 546 -18.46 22.13 -5.42
N GLU A 547 -18.38 20.96 -6.08
CA GLU A 547 -18.09 20.86 -7.52
C GLU A 547 -19.10 21.60 -8.41
N GLY A 548 -20.36 21.67 -7.98
CA GLY A 548 -21.41 22.38 -8.70
C GLY A 548 -21.23 23.90 -8.71
N ASP A 549 -20.53 24.47 -7.72
CA ASP A 549 -20.37 25.93 -7.59
C ASP A 549 -19.43 26.51 -8.65
N PHE A 550 -18.46 25.72 -9.13
CA PHE A 550 -17.54 26.15 -10.18
C PHE A 550 -18.26 26.50 -11.48
N GLY A 551 -19.19 25.64 -11.92
CA GLY A 551 -19.95 25.86 -13.15
C GLY A 551 -20.92 27.05 -13.02
N ARG A 552 -21.60 27.17 -11.88
CA ARG A 552 -22.53 28.28 -11.61
C ARG A 552 -21.83 29.63 -11.55
N MET A 553 -20.65 29.68 -10.90
CA MET A 553 -19.84 30.88 -10.85
C MET A 553 -19.29 31.25 -12.24
N GLN A 554 -18.90 30.25 -13.05
CA GLN A 554 -18.45 30.46 -14.42
C GLN A 554 -19.57 31.04 -15.31
N ASP A 555 -20.81 30.53 -15.21
CA ASP A 555 -21.99 31.08 -15.89
C ASP A 555 -22.31 32.51 -15.41
N TRP A 556 -22.27 32.76 -14.10
CA TRP A 556 -22.49 34.10 -13.53
C TRP A 556 -21.48 35.13 -14.05
N PHE A 557 -20.18 34.78 -14.11
CA PHE A 557 -19.17 35.66 -14.72
C PHE A 557 -19.45 35.91 -16.21
N GLY A 558 -19.92 34.89 -16.94
CA GLY A 558 -20.30 35.02 -18.34
C GLY A 558 -21.46 36.00 -18.55
N ARG A 559 -22.51 35.89 -17.72
CA ARG A 559 -23.70 36.75 -17.81
C ARG A 559 -23.45 38.18 -17.32
N THR A 560 -22.73 38.36 -16.22
CA THR A 560 -22.58 39.67 -15.55
C THR A 560 -21.38 40.47 -16.07
N PHE A 561 -20.28 39.80 -16.42
CA PHE A 561 -19.01 40.45 -16.80
C PHE A 561 -18.53 40.10 -18.21
N ALA A 562 -19.32 39.33 -18.99
CA ALA A 562 -18.95 38.89 -20.33
C ALA A 562 -17.56 38.23 -20.41
N MET A 563 -17.19 37.50 -19.35
CA MET A 563 -15.93 36.77 -19.28
C MET A 563 -16.14 35.36 -18.75
N VAL A 564 -15.31 34.42 -19.19
CA VAL A 564 -15.44 33.00 -18.83
C VAL A 564 -14.12 32.51 -18.22
N PRO A 565 -13.89 32.72 -16.91
CA PRO A 565 -12.71 32.20 -16.22
C PRO A 565 -12.68 30.67 -16.24
N THR A 566 -11.49 30.08 -16.17
CA THR A 566 -11.36 28.62 -16.02
C THR A 566 -11.80 28.19 -14.62
N LYS A 567 -12.16 26.91 -14.47
CA LYS A 567 -12.51 26.33 -13.17
C LYS A 567 -11.34 26.39 -12.19
N GLU A 568 -10.10 26.23 -12.64
CA GLU A 568 -8.94 26.40 -11.75
C GLU A 568 -8.82 27.84 -11.24
N SER A 569 -8.98 28.84 -12.12
CA SER A 569 -8.95 30.26 -11.75
C SER A 569 -10.03 30.61 -10.73
N ILE A 570 -11.24 30.06 -10.91
CA ILE A 570 -12.35 30.20 -9.96
C ILE A 570 -11.99 29.56 -8.61
N GLY A 571 -11.46 28.34 -8.61
CA GLY A 571 -11.08 27.64 -7.38
C GLY A 571 -10.01 28.38 -6.59
N ASP A 572 -8.93 28.78 -7.26
CA ASP A 572 -7.83 29.51 -6.64
C ASP A 572 -8.30 30.89 -6.12
N ALA A 573 -9.10 31.62 -6.91
CA ALA A 573 -9.65 32.91 -6.48
C ALA A 573 -10.63 32.79 -5.31
N ALA A 574 -11.53 31.80 -5.34
CA ALA A 574 -12.48 31.56 -4.27
C ALA A 574 -11.76 31.22 -2.95
N LEU A 575 -10.72 30.39 -3.02
CA LEU A 575 -9.87 30.09 -1.85
C LEU A 575 -9.17 31.34 -1.31
N ILE A 576 -8.56 32.16 -2.19
CA ILE A 576 -7.87 33.40 -1.78
C ILE A 576 -8.84 34.37 -1.10
N VAL A 577 -10.03 34.57 -1.65
CA VAL A 577 -11.04 35.47 -1.07
C VAL A 577 -11.59 34.89 0.23
N ALA A 578 -11.87 33.58 0.29
CA ALA A 578 -12.29 32.91 1.50
C ALA A 578 -11.26 33.04 2.62
N GLN A 579 -9.97 32.88 2.33
CA GLN A 579 -8.89 33.01 3.33
C GLN A 579 -8.79 34.42 3.94
N ARG A 580 -9.18 35.47 3.20
CA ARG A 580 -9.30 36.84 3.75
C ARG A 580 -10.45 36.96 4.75
N ASN A 581 -11.49 36.15 4.58
CA ASN A 581 -12.67 36.07 5.45
C ASN A 581 -12.61 34.79 6.32
N ARG A 582 -11.49 34.60 7.03
CA ARG A 582 -11.26 33.44 7.89
C ARG A 582 -12.04 33.54 9.19
N TYR A 583 -12.68 32.45 9.61
CA TYR A 583 -13.40 32.34 10.89
C TYR A 583 -13.23 30.94 11.48
N HIS A 584 -13.64 30.73 12.73
CA HIS A 584 -13.52 29.44 13.40
C HIS A 584 -14.76 29.14 14.22
N VAL A 585 -15.57 28.17 13.76
CA VAL A 585 -16.93 27.94 14.32
C VAL A 585 -16.96 27.67 15.82
N VAL A 586 -16.01 26.89 16.37
CA VAL A 586 -16.00 26.58 17.81
C VAL A 586 -15.52 27.76 18.66
N CYS A 587 -14.42 28.43 18.26
CA CYS A 587 -13.96 29.63 18.96
C CYS A 587 -15.00 30.75 18.94
N ASP A 588 -15.70 30.94 17.82
CA ASP A 588 -16.75 31.94 17.70
C ASP A 588 -17.97 31.58 18.56
N TYR A 589 -18.32 30.28 18.64
CA TYR A 589 -19.31 29.77 19.60
C TYR A 589 -18.91 30.08 21.04
N LEU A 590 -17.70 29.66 21.47
CA LEU A 590 -17.23 29.84 22.86
C LEU A 590 -17.16 31.33 23.27
N ARG A 591 -16.66 32.20 22.39
CA ARG A 591 -16.59 33.65 22.62
C ARG A 591 -17.97 34.31 22.71
N GLY A 592 -18.99 33.71 22.11
CA GLY A 592 -20.36 34.21 22.14
C GLY A 592 -21.14 33.79 23.38
N LEU A 593 -20.57 32.95 24.26
CA LEU A 593 -21.24 32.48 25.47
C LEU A 593 -21.02 33.43 26.65
N GLU A 594 -22.05 33.58 27.48
CA GLU A 594 -21.98 34.30 28.75
C GLU A 594 -22.23 33.33 29.91
N HIS A 595 -21.29 33.31 30.87
CA HIS A 595 -21.37 32.44 32.05
C HIS A 595 -22.25 33.07 33.13
N ASP A 596 -23.16 32.26 33.70
CA ASP A 596 -24.09 32.68 34.75
C ASP A 596 -23.49 32.70 36.17
N GLY A 597 -22.18 32.46 36.30
CA GLY A 597 -21.45 32.49 37.56
C GLY A 597 -21.61 31.24 38.44
N LYS A 598 -22.41 30.25 38.05
CA LYS A 598 -22.53 28.99 38.81
C LYS A 598 -21.48 27.99 38.37
N SER A 599 -20.84 27.33 39.35
CA SER A 599 -19.86 26.29 39.04
C SER A 599 -20.51 24.94 38.77
N ARG A 600 -20.17 24.33 37.64
CA ARG A 600 -20.71 23.08 37.09
C ARG A 600 -19.62 22.17 36.51
N ILE A 601 -18.57 22.71 35.88
CA ILE A 601 -17.55 21.88 35.21
C ILE A 601 -16.77 20.96 36.16
N GLY A 602 -16.76 21.27 37.46
CA GLY A 602 -16.17 20.40 38.48
C GLY A 602 -17.05 19.21 38.87
N THR A 603 -18.35 19.26 38.60
CA THR A 603 -19.32 18.23 39.04
C THR A 603 -20.18 17.68 37.90
N TRP A 604 -19.93 18.07 36.64
CA TRP A 604 -20.82 17.66 35.55
C TRP A 604 -20.91 16.14 35.33
N LEU A 605 -19.83 15.40 35.58
CA LEU A 605 -19.86 13.93 35.57
C LEU A 605 -20.80 13.38 36.64
N ILE A 606 -20.89 14.05 37.79
CA ILE A 606 -21.73 13.64 38.92
C ILE A 606 -23.18 14.04 38.64
N ASP A 607 -23.42 15.33 38.37
CA ASP A 607 -24.75 15.93 38.29
C ASP A 607 -25.56 15.49 37.08
N TYR A 608 -24.89 15.11 35.97
CA TYR A 608 -25.54 14.81 34.70
C TYR A 608 -25.35 13.35 34.26
N LEU A 609 -24.20 12.73 34.56
CA LEU A 609 -23.91 11.34 34.21
C LEU A 609 -24.07 10.36 35.38
N GLY A 610 -24.38 10.86 36.58
CA GLY A 610 -24.61 10.04 37.77
C GLY A 610 -23.37 9.29 38.26
N VAL A 611 -22.18 9.81 37.96
CA VAL A 611 -20.90 9.26 38.45
C VAL A 611 -20.81 9.47 39.97
N GLU A 612 -20.21 8.53 40.68
CA GLU A 612 -19.95 8.67 42.12
C GLU A 612 -19.10 9.92 42.41
N ASP A 613 -19.51 10.69 43.42
CA ASP A 613 -18.81 11.90 43.83
C ASP A 613 -17.49 11.58 44.53
N THR A 614 -16.42 11.57 43.74
CA THR A 614 -15.06 11.33 44.19
C THR A 614 -14.14 12.49 43.79
N PRO A 615 -13.04 12.74 44.54
CA PRO A 615 -12.02 13.70 44.12
C PRO A 615 -11.49 13.45 42.70
N TYR A 616 -11.39 12.18 42.31
CA TYR A 616 -11.01 11.77 40.97
C TYR A 616 -12.05 12.19 39.92
N ALA A 617 -13.33 11.88 40.12
CA ALA A 617 -14.40 12.24 39.17
C ALA A 617 -14.48 13.76 38.97
N ARG A 618 -14.37 14.54 40.06
CA ARG A 618 -14.33 16.01 39.98
C ARG A 618 -13.15 16.52 39.15
N ALA A 619 -11.96 15.96 39.38
CA ALA A 619 -10.75 16.34 38.65
C ALA A 619 -10.82 15.97 37.17
N VAL A 620 -11.27 14.76 36.83
CA VAL A 620 -11.45 14.31 35.43
C VAL A 620 -12.44 15.20 34.69
N GLY A 621 -13.59 15.47 35.31
CA GLY A 621 -14.64 16.30 34.71
C GLY A 621 -14.15 17.70 34.37
N PHE A 622 -13.49 18.36 35.33
CA PHE A 622 -12.91 19.69 35.17
C PHE A 622 -11.84 19.71 34.06
N LYS A 623 -10.86 18.79 34.14
CA LYS A 623 -9.72 18.78 33.22
C LYS A 623 -10.12 18.43 31.79
N PHE A 624 -11.11 17.56 31.60
CA PHE A 624 -11.54 17.16 30.26
C PHE A 624 -12.19 18.32 29.49
N LEU A 625 -13.13 19.05 30.11
CA LEU A 625 -13.78 20.20 29.46
C LEU A 625 -12.80 21.34 29.22
N LEU A 626 -11.94 21.63 30.20
CA LEU A 626 -10.94 22.68 30.06
C LEU A 626 -9.89 22.34 29.00
N GLY A 627 -9.49 21.06 28.90
CA GLY A 627 -8.63 20.55 27.84
C GLY A 627 -9.27 20.64 26.46
N ALA A 628 -10.59 20.42 26.35
CA ALA A 628 -11.33 20.60 25.10
C ALA A 628 -11.33 22.07 24.64
N VAL A 629 -11.58 23.03 25.55
CA VAL A 629 -11.43 24.46 25.25
C VAL A 629 -9.99 24.79 24.86
N GLY A 630 -9.01 24.28 25.61
CA GLY A 630 -7.59 24.47 25.33
C GLY A 630 -7.17 23.99 23.95
N ARG A 631 -7.76 22.90 23.43
CA ARG A 631 -7.44 22.34 22.11
C ARG A 631 -7.87 23.25 20.94
N VAL A 632 -8.95 24.02 21.08
CA VAL A 632 -9.39 24.97 20.03
C VAL A 632 -8.80 26.37 20.22
N MET A 633 -8.61 26.80 21.47
CA MET A 633 -8.07 28.14 21.78
C MET A 633 -6.54 28.21 21.69
N ARG A 634 -5.85 27.12 22.00
CA ARG A 634 -4.39 26.95 21.83
C ARG A 634 -4.11 25.64 21.07
N PRO A 635 -4.39 25.60 19.74
CA PRO A 635 -4.23 24.40 18.92
C PRO A 635 -2.87 23.73 19.05
N GLY A 636 -2.85 22.40 19.12
CA GLY A 636 -1.64 21.61 19.34
C GLY A 636 -1.13 21.57 20.78
N CYS A 637 -1.85 22.18 21.73
CA CYS A 637 -1.55 22.01 23.16
C CYS A 637 -1.59 20.53 23.56
N LYS A 638 -0.80 20.18 24.57
CA LYS A 638 -0.69 18.80 25.04
C LYS A 638 -2.00 18.39 25.73
N MET A 639 -2.65 17.39 25.14
CA MET A 639 -3.81 16.68 25.69
C MET A 639 -3.66 15.21 25.30
N ASP A 640 -2.93 14.46 26.13
CA ASP A 640 -2.58 13.06 25.92
C ASP A 640 -3.48 12.07 26.69
N ASN A 641 -4.64 12.56 27.14
CA ASN A 641 -5.61 11.81 27.94
C ASN A 641 -6.93 11.60 27.18
N VAL A 642 -7.60 10.50 27.53
CA VAL A 642 -8.85 10.03 26.93
C VAL A 642 -9.86 9.77 28.05
N LEU A 643 -11.00 10.45 28.02
CA LEU A 643 -12.11 10.17 28.93
C LEU A 643 -12.77 8.85 28.52
N ILE A 644 -12.97 7.91 29.44
CA ILE A 644 -13.71 6.67 29.14
C ILE A 644 -14.97 6.61 29.99
N LEU A 645 -16.14 6.58 29.33
CA LEU A 645 -17.42 6.39 29.99
C LEU A 645 -17.75 4.88 30.04
N GLU A 646 -17.87 4.34 31.25
CA GLU A 646 -18.18 2.94 31.53
C GLU A 646 -19.61 2.83 32.08
N GLY A 647 -20.39 1.87 31.59
CA GLY A 647 -21.73 1.62 32.13
C GLY A 647 -22.50 0.66 31.26
N GLU A 648 -23.74 0.36 31.64
CA GLU A 648 -24.61 -0.55 30.89
C GLU A 648 -24.84 -0.08 29.44
N GLN A 649 -25.15 -1.04 28.57
CA GLN A 649 -25.59 -0.72 27.22
C GLN A 649 -26.86 0.14 27.29
N ASP A 650 -27.03 1.06 26.35
CA ASP A 650 -28.17 1.99 26.28
C ASP A 650 -28.27 3.04 27.40
N ALA A 651 -27.28 3.14 28.29
CA ALA A 651 -27.24 4.19 29.33
C ALA A 651 -27.23 5.63 28.79
N GLY A 652 -26.94 5.83 27.50
CA GLY A 652 -26.91 7.15 26.86
C GLY A 652 -25.52 7.78 26.75
N LYS A 653 -24.44 6.99 26.96
CA LYS A 653 -23.03 7.45 26.97
C LYS A 653 -22.64 8.23 25.71
N SER A 654 -22.73 7.61 24.54
CA SER A 654 -22.43 8.25 23.25
C SER A 654 -23.32 9.47 22.96
N ARG A 655 -24.60 9.36 23.32
CA ARG A 655 -25.57 10.46 23.15
C ARG A 655 -25.23 11.67 24.01
N SER A 656 -24.80 11.45 25.25
CA SER A 656 -24.41 12.52 26.17
C SER A 656 -23.22 13.33 25.63
N LEU A 657 -22.22 12.65 25.08
CA LEU A 657 -21.05 13.26 24.44
C LEU A 657 -21.42 14.06 23.19
N LYS A 658 -22.25 13.48 22.30
CA LYS A 658 -22.74 14.17 21.10
C LYS A 658 -23.56 15.42 21.43
N LEU A 659 -24.38 15.37 22.48
CA LEU A 659 -25.15 16.54 22.92
C LEU A 659 -24.24 17.63 23.50
N LEU A 660 -23.27 17.25 24.34
CA LEU A 660 -22.36 18.19 24.96
C LEU A 660 -21.49 18.91 23.93
N PHE A 661 -20.85 18.18 23.01
CA PHE A 661 -19.98 18.78 21.99
C PHE A 661 -20.74 19.30 20.77
N GLY A 662 -21.97 18.85 20.54
CA GLY A 662 -22.71 19.09 19.30
C GLY A 662 -22.39 18.04 18.24
N GLU A 663 -23.44 17.56 17.57
CA GLU A 663 -23.34 16.48 16.57
C GLU A 663 -22.44 16.87 15.39
N GLN A 664 -22.49 18.13 14.96
CA GLN A 664 -21.67 18.64 13.86
C GLN A 664 -20.16 18.57 14.16
N TRP A 665 -19.76 18.70 15.43
CA TRP A 665 -18.37 18.71 15.87
C TRP A 665 -17.94 17.36 16.48
N THR A 666 -18.79 16.33 16.40
CA THR A 666 -18.47 14.99 16.91
C THR A 666 -18.30 14.00 15.75
N THR A 667 -17.47 12.98 15.95
CA THR A 667 -17.41 11.80 15.08
C THR A 667 -17.28 10.53 15.91
N ASP A 668 -18.09 9.52 15.57
CA ASP A 668 -18.09 8.16 16.10
C ASP A 668 -17.68 7.14 15.03
N ALA A 669 -17.13 7.62 13.91
CA ALA A 669 -16.70 6.76 12.81
C ALA A 669 -15.59 5.81 13.28
N ALA A 670 -15.61 4.57 12.78
CA ALA A 670 -14.54 3.61 13.04
C ALA A 670 -13.23 4.09 12.39
N LEU A 671 -12.44 4.88 13.14
CA LEU A 671 -11.19 5.46 12.66
C LEU A 671 -10.09 4.39 12.61
N ASN A 672 -9.49 4.23 11.44
CA ASN A 672 -8.25 3.48 11.31
C ASN A 672 -7.08 4.42 11.57
N LEU A 673 -6.55 4.42 12.81
CA LEU A 673 -5.46 5.31 13.22
C LEU A 673 -4.15 5.14 12.44
N ALA A 674 -4.02 4.10 11.59
CA ALA A 674 -2.92 3.89 10.67
C ALA A 674 -3.19 4.37 9.23
N ASP A 675 -4.39 4.89 8.95
CA ASP A 675 -4.77 5.45 7.65
C ASP A 675 -4.30 6.92 7.54
N PRO A 676 -3.50 7.26 6.51
CA PRO A 676 -3.07 8.64 6.24
C PRO A 676 -4.23 9.63 6.03
N ASN A 677 -5.44 9.15 5.72
CA ASN A 677 -6.62 10.01 5.54
C ASN A 677 -7.38 10.28 6.84
N THR A 678 -7.05 9.62 7.95
CA THR A 678 -7.73 9.85 9.24
C THR A 678 -7.71 11.32 9.67
N PRO A 679 -6.58 12.05 9.57
CA PRO A 679 -6.55 13.50 9.77
C PRO A 679 -7.59 14.30 8.97
N ILE A 680 -7.88 13.90 7.72
CA ILE A 680 -8.88 14.57 6.87
C ILE A 680 -10.29 14.35 7.43
N VAL A 681 -10.57 13.14 7.93
CA VAL A 681 -11.87 12.77 8.50
C VAL A 681 -12.14 13.50 9.82
N ILE A 682 -11.10 13.69 10.64
CA ILE A 682 -11.22 14.35 11.94
C ILE A 682 -11.08 15.88 11.86
N ALA A 683 -10.73 16.44 10.70
CA ALA A 683 -10.72 17.88 10.48
C ALA A 683 -12.13 18.45 10.74
N GLY A 684 -12.22 19.49 11.57
CA GLY A 684 -13.50 20.07 11.97
C GLY A 684 -14.26 19.29 13.05
N LYS A 685 -13.61 18.33 13.72
CA LYS A 685 -14.20 17.58 14.85
C LYS A 685 -13.54 17.98 16.17
N TRP A 686 -14.36 18.39 17.14
CA TRP A 686 -13.92 18.80 18.47
C TRP A 686 -13.82 17.60 19.41
N LEU A 687 -14.73 16.63 19.24
CA LEU A 687 -14.70 15.34 19.92
C LEU A 687 -14.55 14.20 18.92
N ILE A 688 -13.60 13.31 19.21
CA ILE A 688 -13.46 12.02 18.55
C ILE A 688 -13.89 10.95 19.54
N GLU A 689 -15.01 10.27 19.24
CA GLU A 689 -15.53 9.17 20.03
C GLU A 689 -14.95 7.84 19.54
N MET A 690 -14.37 7.06 20.45
CA MET A 690 -13.92 5.69 20.23
C MET A 690 -14.99 4.72 20.77
N ALA A 691 -15.91 4.31 19.90
CA ALA A 691 -16.95 3.35 20.25
C ALA A 691 -16.43 1.90 20.29
N GLU A 692 -16.87 1.15 21.31
CA GLU A 692 -16.71 -0.30 21.49
C GLU A 692 -15.28 -0.85 21.72
N LEU A 693 -15.23 -2.01 22.39
CA LEU A 693 -14.06 -2.66 22.99
C LEU A 693 -12.92 -2.99 22.01
N ASP A 694 -13.20 -3.12 20.71
CA ASP A 694 -12.19 -3.42 19.69
C ASP A 694 -11.30 -2.20 19.38
N ALA A 695 -11.81 -0.98 19.58
CA ALA A 695 -11.03 0.26 19.47
C ALA A 695 -10.07 0.44 20.65
N LEU A 696 -10.49 0.08 21.88
CA LEU A 696 -9.67 0.18 23.10
C LEU A 696 -8.65 -0.96 23.26
N SER A 697 -9.03 -2.20 22.89
CA SER A 697 -8.12 -3.35 22.80
C SER A 697 -7.00 -3.10 21.78
N ARG A 698 -7.30 -2.41 20.67
CA ARG A 698 -6.29 -1.92 19.70
C ARG A 698 -5.61 -0.63 20.15
N ALA A 699 -6.24 0.17 21.02
CA ALA A 699 -5.67 1.41 21.56
C ALA A 699 -4.42 1.17 22.43
N ASP A 700 -4.22 -0.05 22.89
CA ASP A 700 -3.01 -0.43 23.62
C ASP A 700 -1.79 -0.71 22.74
N THR A 701 -1.93 -0.58 21.41
CA THR A 701 -0.78 -0.63 20.50
C THR A 701 0.03 0.67 20.53
N SER A 702 1.33 0.57 20.22
CA SER A 702 2.21 1.75 20.15
C SER A 702 1.75 2.80 19.13
N ALA A 703 0.94 2.43 18.12
CA ALA A 703 0.41 3.36 17.13
C ALA A 703 -0.65 4.29 17.71
N THR A 704 -1.63 3.76 18.46
CA THR A 704 -2.67 4.57 19.10
C THR A 704 -2.11 5.46 20.20
N LYS A 705 -1.15 4.94 21.00
CA LYS A 705 -0.45 5.76 22.01
C LYS A 705 0.23 6.97 21.38
N ARG A 706 0.86 6.80 20.21
CA ARG A 706 1.43 7.92 19.44
C ARG A 706 0.33 8.85 18.95
N TRP A 707 -0.73 8.31 18.38
CA TRP A 707 -1.83 9.10 17.84
C TRP A 707 -2.51 9.96 18.90
N ILE A 708 -2.84 9.43 20.09
CA ILE A 708 -3.42 10.22 21.20
C ILE A 708 -2.50 11.38 21.58
N THR A 709 -1.18 11.14 21.59
CA THR A 709 -0.18 12.17 21.95
C THR A 709 0.16 13.14 20.83
N THR A 710 -0.35 12.95 19.61
CA THR A 710 -0.05 13.81 18.46
C THR A 710 -0.57 15.23 18.70
N SER A 711 0.32 16.21 18.56
CA SER A 711 0.02 17.65 18.63
C SER A 711 -0.30 18.26 17.27
N THR A 712 0.13 17.62 16.17
CA THR A 712 0.03 18.16 14.82
C THR A 712 -0.37 17.06 13.85
N ASP A 713 -1.43 17.31 13.10
CA ASP A 713 -1.97 16.47 12.05
C ASP A 713 -1.43 16.92 10.68
N THR A 714 -0.79 16.01 9.95
CA THR A 714 -0.31 16.29 8.58
C THR A 714 -1.26 15.67 7.57
N PHE A 715 -1.91 16.50 6.74
CA PHE A 715 -2.80 16.02 5.68
C PHE A 715 -2.89 16.97 4.50
N ARG A 716 -3.39 16.47 3.36
CA ARG A 716 -3.65 17.28 2.17
C ARG A 716 -5.13 17.59 2.07
N PRO A 717 -5.58 18.83 2.38
CA PRO A 717 -6.95 19.26 2.11
C PRO A 717 -7.30 19.10 0.62
N PRO A 718 -8.58 18.90 0.26
CA PRO A 718 -9.00 18.70 -1.14
C PRO A 718 -8.53 19.77 -2.14
N TYR A 719 -8.41 21.03 -1.70
CA TYR A 719 -7.92 22.16 -2.53
C TYR A 719 -6.40 22.37 -2.47
N ALA A 720 -5.69 21.70 -1.54
CA ALA A 720 -4.26 21.89 -1.38
C ALA A 720 -3.49 21.02 -2.38
N ARG A 721 -2.39 21.53 -2.95
CA ARG A 721 -1.49 20.76 -3.82
C ARG A 721 -0.51 19.88 -3.02
N GLN A 722 -0.22 20.27 -1.78
CA GLN A 722 0.71 19.62 -0.88
C GLN A 722 0.03 19.36 0.47
N ALA A 723 0.58 18.44 1.25
CA ALA A 723 0.15 18.26 2.63
C ALA A 723 0.53 19.50 3.47
N ILE A 724 -0.31 19.82 4.44
CA ILE A 724 -0.09 20.88 5.41
C ILE A 724 -0.07 20.28 6.81
N ASP A 725 0.65 20.94 7.71
CA ASP A 725 0.65 20.64 9.13
C ASP A 725 -0.41 21.48 9.83
N VAL A 726 -1.36 20.82 10.47
CA VAL A 726 -2.46 21.43 11.20
C VAL A 726 -2.32 21.07 12.68
N PRO A 727 -2.12 22.05 13.58
CA PRO A 727 -2.12 21.78 15.01
C PRO A 727 -3.46 21.16 15.44
N ARG A 728 -3.43 20.08 16.21
CA ARG A 728 -4.62 19.30 16.53
C ARG A 728 -5.55 20.06 17.48
N GLN A 729 -6.84 20.05 17.14
CA GLN A 729 -7.89 20.80 17.85
C GLN A 729 -8.96 19.91 18.50
N SER A 730 -8.76 18.60 18.49
CA SER A 730 -9.72 17.61 18.99
C SER A 730 -9.30 16.97 20.31
N VAL A 731 -10.29 16.59 21.12
CA VAL A 731 -10.15 15.69 22.27
C VAL A 731 -10.73 14.32 21.94
N VAL A 732 -10.37 13.31 22.75
CA VAL A 732 -10.78 11.93 22.54
C VAL A 732 -11.56 11.45 23.74
N ALA A 733 -12.69 10.80 23.51
CA ALA A 733 -13.42 10.05 24.52
C ALA A 733 -13.74 8.65 24.01
N GLY A 734 -13.91 7.68 24.90
CA GLY A 734 -14.35 6.33 24.57
C GLY A 734 -15.56 5.93 25.40
N THR A 735 -16.36 5.00 24.88
CA THR A 735 -17.51 4.44 25.58
C THR A 735 -17.40 2.92 25.63
N VAL A 736 -17.58 2.33 26.80
CA VAL A 736 -17.48 0.88 27.02
C VAL A 736 -18.66 0.33 27.81
N ASN A 737 -18.89 -0.97 27.63
CA ASN A 737 -19.98 -1.71 28.25
C ASN A 737 -19.51 -2.68 29.37
N PHE A 738 -18.21 -2.78 29.66
CA PHE A 738 -17.66 -3.70 30.67
C PHE A 738 -16.58 -3.03 31.50
N ASP A 739 -16.39 -3.52 32.73
CA ASP A 739 -15.54 -2.89 33.76
C ASP A 739 -14.02 -3.18 33.61
N ALA A 740 -13.59 -4.13 32.77
CA ALA A 740 -12.16 -4.47 32.60
C ALA A 740 -11.76 -4.54 31.12
N TYR A 741 -10.85 -3.66 30.68
CA TYR A 741 -10.47 -3.55 29.26
C TYR A 741 -9.08 -2.96 29.00
N LEU A 742 -8.34 -2.52 30.02
CA LEU A 742 -6.96 -2.00 29.86
C LEU A 742 -5.95 -3.17 29.92
N LYS A 743 -5.11 -3.33 28.89
CA LYS A 743 -4.20 -4.50 28.76
C LYS A 743 -2.71 -4.19 28.97
N ASP A 744 -2.31 -2.93 28.89
CA ASP A 744 -0.92 -2.47 29.09
C ASP A 744 -0.77 -1.51 30.28
N GLU A 745 0.04 -1.94 31.26
CA GLU A 745 0.44 -1.23 32.47
C GLU A 745 1.09 0.14 32.17
N SER A 746 1.81 0.28 31.05
CA SER A 746 2.42 1.55 30.64
C SER A 746 1.49 2.48 29.84
N GLY A 747 0.38 1.94 29.34
CA GLY A 747 -0.62 2.61 28.51
C GLY A 747 -1.76 3.22 29.30
N GLY A 748 -2.16 2.56 30.40
CA GLY A 748 -3.29 2.91 31.26
C GLY A 748 -3.33 4.37 31.71
N ARG A 749 -2.16 5.00 31.91
CA ARG A 749 -2.02 6.39 32.37
C ARG A 749 -2.75 7.46 31.55
N ARG A 750 -3.07 7.15 30.28
CA ARG A 750 -3.75 8.07 29.35
C ARG A 750 -5.27 7.94 29.40
N PHE A 751 -5.80 6.95 30.10
CA PHE A 751 -7.24 6.70 30.15
C PHE A 751 -7.78 7.18 31.49
N TRP A 752 -8.86 7.95 31.44
CA TRP A 752 -9.60 8.44 32.60
C TRP A 752 -10.95 7.72 32.65
N PRO A 753 -10.98 6.47 33.14
CA PRO A 753 -12.22 5.71 33.28
C PRO A 753 -13.15 6.34 34.31
N VAL A 754 -14.44 6.45 33.98
CA VAL A 754 -15.49 6.88 34.91
C VAL A 754 -16.74 6.03 34.69
N LYS A 755 -17.27 5.47 35.79
CA LYS A 755 -18.48 4.66 35.77
C LYS A 755 -19.71 5.56 35.88
N VAL A 756 -20.52 5.58 34.83
CA VAL A 756 -21.76 6.37 34.74
C VAL A 756 -22.94 5.59 35.32
N ALA A 757 -24.03 6.29 35.61
CA ALA A 757 -25.29 5.67 36.00
C ALA A 757 -25.93 4.86 34.85
N ASP A 758 -26.83 3.95 35.20
CA ASP A 758 -27.56 3.09 34.25
C ASP A 758 -28.39 3.90 33.24
N VAL A 759 -28.80 5.12 33.60
CA VAL A 759 -29.52 6.05 32.72
C VAL A 759 -28.98 7.46 32.91
N ILE A 760 -28.50 8.06 31.82
CA ILE A 760 -27.96 9.43 31.79
C ILE A 760 -29.06 10.43 31.46
N ASP A 761 -29.14 11.53 32.22
CA ASP A 761 -30.06 12.64 31.95
C ASP A 761 -29.56 13.53 30.81
N THR A 762 -29.78 13.04 29.58
CA THR A 762 -29.41 13.77 28.36
C THR A 762 -30.17 15.08 28.15
N ALA A 763 -31.36 15.24 28.75
CA ALA A 763 -32.14 16.46 28.63
C ALA A 763 -31.51 17.61 29.42
N ARG A 764 -31.05 17.30 30.64
CA ARG A 764 -30.35 18.28 31.49
C ARG A 764 -29.02 18.72 30.88
N ILE A 765 -28.27 17.80 30.25
CA ILE A 765 -27.04 18.14 29.51
C ILE A 765 -27.35 19.11 28.38
N ALA A 766 -28.40 18.84 27.59
CA ALA A 766 -28.77 19.70 26.48
C ALA A 766 -29.18 21.11 26.94
N ALA A 767 -29.87 21.22 28.08
CA ALA A 767 -30.29 22.50 28.64
C ALA A 767 -29.12 23.34 29.18
N ASP A 768 -28.16 22.71 29.88
CA ASP A 768 -27.04 23.40 30.52
C ASP A 768 -25.76 23.44 29.66
N ARG A 769 -25.77 22.86 28.45
CA ARG A 769 -24.61 22.75 27.55
C ARG A 769 -23.84 24.06 27.41
N ASP A 770 -24.56 25.13 27.06
CA ASP A 770 -23.95 26.44 26.83
C ASP A 770 -23.35 27.01 28.11
N GLN A 771 -23.94 26.74 29.27
CA GLN A 771 -23.40 27.17 30.57
C GLN A 771 -22.16 26.36 31.00
N LEU A 772 -22.13 25.05 30.71
CA LEU A 772 -20.93 24.22 30.92
C LEU A 772 -19.74 24.74 30.10
N TRP A 773 -19.97 25.08 28.82
CA TRP A 773 -18.92 25.62 27.98
C TRP A 773 -18.56 27.07 28.31
N ALA A 774 -19.52 27.89 28.72
CA ALA A 774 -19.27 29.26 29.18
C ALA A 774 -18.35 29.28 30.40
N GLU A 775 -18.61 28.42 31.39
CA GLU A 775 -17.75 28.28 32.56
C GLU A 775 -16.35 27.79 32.18
N ALA A 776 -16.25 26.71 31.38
CA ALA A 776 -14.96 26.18 30.94
C ALA A 776 -14.13 27.23 30.17
N TYR A 777 -14.79 28.03 29.34
CA TYR A 777 -14.17 29.11 28.60
C TYR A 777 -13.71 30.25 29.50
N SER A 778 -14.54 30.67 30.47
CA SER A 778 -14.18 31.70 31.45
C SER A 778 -12.93 31.29 32.25
N VAL A 779 -12.91 30.06 32.77
CA VAL A 779 -11.76 29.50 33.50
C VAL A 779 -10.50 29.43 32.61
N TYR A 780 -10.66 29.06 31.34
CA TYR A 780 -9.56 29.08 30.38
C TYR A 780 -9.00 30.50 30.18
N CYS A 781 -9.85 31.50 30.01
CA CYS A 781 -9.44 32.90 29.84
C CYS A 781 -8.74 33.46 31.07
N GLU A 782 -9.20 33.13 32.28
CA GLU A 782 -8.52 33.49 33.52
C GLU A 782 -7.12 32.88 33.58
N TRP A 783 -6.99 31.58 33.31
CA TRP A 783 -5.69 30.92 33.27
C TRP A 783 -4.79 31.48 32.15
N GLU A 784 -5.34 31.77 30.96
CA GLU A 784 -4.56 32.29 29.84
C GLU A 784 -3.98 33.67 30.16
N ARG A 785 -4.78 34.55 30.80
CA ARG A 785 -4.33 35.84 31.30
C ARG A 785 -3.21 35.69 32.34
N GLU A 786 -3.41 34.85 33.36
CA GLU A 786 -2.41 34.60 34.40
C GLU A 786 -1.12 33.98 33.83
N ASN A 787 -1.27 33.07 32.86
CA ASN A 787 -0.13 32.44 32.19
C ASN A 787 0.64 33.44 31.32
N ALA A 788 -0.04 34.37 30.65
CA ALA A 788 0.59 35.46 29.91
C ALA A 788 1.35 36.41 30.86
N GLU A 789 0.76 36.76 32.01
CA GLU A 789 1.44 37.55 33.06
C GLU A 789 2.66 36.84 33.65
N ALA A 790 2.59 35.51 33.75
CA ALA A 790 3.70 34.65 34.18
C ALA A 790 4.70 34.26 33.06
N GLY A 791 4.59 34.85 31.87
CA GLY A 791 5.53 34.62 30.75
C GLY A 791 5.45 33.22 30.13
N ASP A 792 4.24 32.67 29.99
CA ASP A 792 3.95 31.34 29.42
C ASP A 792 4.60 30.16 30.18
N THR A 793 4.81 30.32 31.49
CA THR A 793 5.44 29.30 32.34
C THR A 793 4.46 28.47 33.16
N LEU A 794 3.18 28.86 33.23
CA LEU A 794 2.22 28.13 34.05
C LEU A 794 1.89 26.78 33.42
N PRO A 795 1.78 25.71 34.24
CA PRO A 795 1.32 24.43 33.74
C PRO A 795 -0.12 24.56 33.25
N ALA A 796 -0.42 23.84 32.16
CA ALA A 796 -1.79 23.76 31.66
C ALA A 796 -2.70 23.06 32.70
N PRO A 797 -3.83 23.67 33.10
CA PRO A 797 -4.67 23.19 34.22
C PRO A 797 -5.36 21.85 33.95
N TRP A 798 -5.48 21.48 32.67
CA TRP A 798 -5.99 20.18 32.22
C TRP A 798 -4.96 19.04 32.27
N GLN A 799 -3.70 19.30 32.64
CA GLN A 799 -2.73 18.24 32.92
C GLN A 799 -2.87 17.72 34.35
N VAL A 800 -2.62 16.42 34.54
CA VAL A 800 -2.61 15.78 35.87
C VAL A 800 -1.37 16.24 36.62
N GLY A 801 -1.57 16.90 37.76
CA GLY A 801 -0.51 17.34 38.66
C GLY A 801 0.11 16.19 39.45
N ARG A 802 1.24 16.46 40.12
CA ARG A 802 1.92 15.45 40.95
C ARG A 802 1.06 14.97 42.12
N GLU A 803 0.29 15.86 42.71
CA GLU A 803 -0.57 15.58 43.87
C GLU A 803 -1.82 14.78 43.50
N GLU A 804 -2.31 14.95 42.26
CA GLU A 804 -3.50 14.26 41.75
C GLU A 804 -3.16 12.86 41.23
N LYS A 805 -1.92 12.64 40.79
CA LYS A 805 -1.45 11.40 40.16
C LYS A 805 -1.86 10.11 40.90
N PRO A 806 -1.76 10.02 42.25
CA PRO A 806 -2.21 8.82 42.97
C PRO A 806 -3.70 8.50 42.78
N LEU A 807 -4.55 9.52 42.66
CA LEU A 807 -6.00 9.33 42.45
C LEU A 807 -6.27 8.65 41.10
N PHE A 808 -5.54 9.06 40.06
CA PHE A 808 -5.69 8.50 38.70
C PHE A 808 -5.11 7.09 38.61
N GLU A 809 -3.98 6.82 39.27
CA GLU A 809 -3.33 5.50 39.24
C GLU A 809 -4.21 4.42 39.88
N VAL A 810 -4.90 4.72 40.98
CA VAL A 810 -5.82 3.78 41.65
C VAL A 810 -6.95 3.35 40.71
N GLU A 811 -7.62 4.29 40.06
CA GLU A 811 -8.73 3.99 39.15
C GLU A 811 -8.27 3.24 37.89
N GLN A 812 -7.08 3.55 37.38
CA GLN A 812 -6.48 2.88 36.22
C GLN A 812 -6.03 1.46 36.54
N GLU A 813 -5.46 1.22 37.72
CA GLU A 813 -5.05 -0.10 38.18
C GLU A 813 -6.25 -1.02 38.41
N ALA A 814 -7.34 -0.48 38.97
CA ALA A 814 -8.57 -1.25 39.20
C ALA A 814 -9.19 -1.86 37.92
N ARG A 815 -8.91 -1.28 36.75
CA ARG A 815 -9.47 -1.67 35.44
C ARG A 815 -8.45 -2.36 34.52
N TYR A 816 -7.28 -2.66 35.06
CA TYR A 816 -6.21 -3.37 34.38
C TYR A 816 -6.49 -4.87 34.35
N GLU A 817 -6.62 -5.42 33.14
CA GLU A 817 -6.65 -6.86 32.90
C GLU A 817 -5.21 -7.38 32.79
N GLY A 818 -4.72 -8.03 33.85
CA GLY A 818 -3.39 -8.64 33.89
C GLY A 818 -3.21 -9.76 32.85
N ASP A 819 -1.95 -10.06 32.51
CA ASP A 819 -1.67 -11.18 31.60
C ASP A 819 -2.11 -12.51 32.26
N ILE A 820 -2.86 -13.34 31.55
CA ILE A 820 -3.28 -14.68 32.01
C ILE A 820 -2.12 -15.56 32.50
N TYR A 821 -0.88 -15.29 32.09
CA TYR A 821 0.31 -16.01 32.56
C TYR A 821 0.68 -15.65 33.99
N GLU A 822 0.36 -14.44 34.44
CA GLU A 822 0.73 -13.93 35.76
C GLU A 822 0.28 -14.82 36.91
N PRO A 823 -1.01 -15.18 37.08
CA PRO A 823 -1.42 -16.04 38.17
C PRO A 823 -0.81 -17.44 38.10
N ILE A 824 -0.63 -17.99 36.89
CA ILE A 824 -0.06 -19.34 36.68
C ILE A 824 1.42 -19.36 37.05
N ILE A 825 2.19 -18.38 36.55
CA ILE A 825 3.62 -18.24 36.82
C ILE A 825 3.83 -17.95 38.31
N ALA A 826 3.08 -17.00 38.90
CA ALA A 826 3.20 -16.66 40.31
C ALA A 826 2.93 -17.87 41.22
N ALA A 827 1.87 -18.63 40.97
CA ALA A 827 1.56 -19.84 41.74
C ALA A 827 2.70 -20.86 41.70
N ARG A 828 3.31 -21.10 40.53
CA ARG A 828 4.45 -22.01 40.38
C ARG A 828 5.71 -21.49 41.04
N LEU A 829 6.03 -20.20 40.90
CA LEU A 829 7.21 -19.59 41.52
C LEU A 829 7.11 -19.51 43.04
N ASN A 830 5.90 -19.41 43.59
CA ASN A 830 5.65 -19.45 45.03
C ASN A 830 5.75 -20.88 45.59
N ALA A 831 5.37 -21.90 44.80
CA ALA A 831 5.49 -23.31 45.18
C ALA A 831 6.93 -23.85 45.07
N GLU A 832 7.78 -23.24 44.25
CA GLU A 832 9.16 -23.67 44.03
C GLU A 832 10.16 -22.78 44.80
N THR A 833 11.27 -23.33 45.29
CA THR A 833 12.33 -22.58 46.00
C THR A 833 13.55 -22.30 45.14
N ALA A 834 13.48 -22.62 43.84
CA ALA A 834 14.61 -22.47 42.93
C ALA A 834 15.11 -21.00 42.90
N PRO A 835 16.44 -20.77 42.94
CA PRO A 835 17.03 -19.42 42.93
C PRO A 835 16.99 -18.78 41.54
N ARG A 836 16.78 -19.58 40.49
CA ARG A 836 16.68 -19.16 39.10
C ARG A 836 15.74 -20.06 38.30
N VAL A 837 15.13 -19.51 37.27
CA VAL A 837 14.28 -20.24 36.32
C VAL A 837 14.53 -19.74 34.90
N SER A 838 14.47 -20.61 33.89
CA SER A 838 14.64 -20.21 32.49
C SER A 838 13.31 -19.86 31.83
N VAL A 839 13.33 -19.02 30.78
CA VAL A 839 12.11 -18.73 29.98
C VAL A 839 11.54 -20.02 29.40
N THR A 840 12.41 -20.92 28.94
CA THR A 840 12.01 -22.21 28.37
C THR A 840 11.28 -23.07 29.39
N THR A 841 11.78 -23.15 30.63
CA THR A 841 11.10 -23.83 31.75
C THR A 841 9.74 -23.20 32.02
N ILE A 842 9.65 -21.88 32.07
CA ILE A 842 8.37 -21.21 32.30
C ILE A 842 7.39 -21.54 31.15
N ALA A 843 7.84 -21.47 29.89
CA ALA A 843 7.01 -21.72 28.72
C ALA A 843 6.50 -23.18 28.65
N LEU A 844 7.39 -24.15 28.84
CA LEU A 844 7.06 -25.58 28.67
C LEU A 844 6.51 -26.21 29.94
N ASP A 845 7.05 -25.86 31.11
CA ASP A 845 6.74 -26.56 32.36
C ASP A 845 5.66 -25.86 33.18
N TYR A 846 5.63 -24.53 33.20
CA TYR A 846 4.62 -23.79 33.96
C TYR A 846 3.38 -23.50 33.11
N LEU A 847 3.60 -23.00 31.89
CA LEU A 847 2.52 -22.63 30.96
C LEU A 847 2.10 -23.77 30.02
N LYS A 848 2.82 -24.90 30.03
CA LYS A 848 2.48 -26.11 29.25
C LYS A 848 2.38 -25.88 27.74
N PHE A 849 3.22 -25.02 27.17
CA PHE A 849 3.29 -24.87 25.72
C PHE A 849 3.94 -26.07 25.04
N GLU A 850 3.44 -26.40 23.85
CA GLU A 850 4.17 -27.23 22.90
C GLU A 850 5.37 -26.44 22.35
N ILE A 851 6.51 -27.11 22.15
CA ILE A 851 7.77 -26.50 21.67
C ILE A 851 7.57 -25.70 20.38
N SER A 852 6.72 -26.18 19.46
CA SER A 852 6.40 -25.51 18.19
C SER A 852 5.59 -24.21 18.35
N LYS A 853 4.94 -24.02 19.51
CA LYS A 853 4.09 -22.87 19.86
C LYS A 853 4.84 -21.82 20.70
N VAL A 854 6.06 -22.11 21.16
CA VAL A 854 6.91 -21.14 21.87
C VAL A 854 7.49 -20.13 20.87
N THR A 855 6.74 -19.07 20.62
CA THR A 855 7.15 -17.99 19.71
C THR A 855 7.94 -16.90 20.45
N ARG A 856 8.59 -16.01 19.69
CA ARG A 856 9.23 -14.80 20.24
C ARG A 856 8.26 -13.88 20.99
N ALA A 857 6.98 -13.89 20.61
CA ALA A 857 5.94 -13.14 21.31
C ALA A 857 5.72 -13.70 22.73
N GLU A 858 5.67 -15.03 22.87
CA GLU A 858 5.52 -15.70 24.17
C GLU A 858 6.73 -15.46 25.09
N HIS A 859 7.95 -15.56 24.55
CA HIS A 859 9.16 -15.17 25.29
C HIS A 859 9.09 -13.74 25.85
N THR A 860 8.50 -12.82 25.09
CA THR A 860 8.37 -11.41 25.48
C THR A 860 7.34 -11.23 26.59
N ARG A 861 6.19 -11.92 26.50
CA ARG A 861 5.12 -11.89 27.51
C ARG A 861 5.60 -12.46 28.84
N ILE A 862 6.22 -13.66 28.83
CA ILE A 862 6.83 -14.27 30.02
C ILE A 862 7.82 -13.30 30.68
N GLY A 863 8.67 -12.64 29.88
CA GLY A 863 9.64 -11.69 30.41
C GLY A 863 9.02 -10.44 31.06
N LYS A 864 7.86 -9.97 30.58
CA LYS A 864 7.12 -8.90 31.24
C LYS A 864 6.57 -9.36 32.59
N THR A 865 5.90 -10.51 32.62
CA THR A 865 5.34 -11.10 33.84
C THR A 865 6.41 -11.32 34.91
N MET A 866 7.58 -11.87 34.54
CA MET A 866 8.68 -12.09 35.49
C MET A 866 9.19 -10.79 36.10
N ARG A 867 9.29 -9.71 35.32
CA ARG A 867 9.71 -8.40 35.82
C ARG A 867 8.68 -7.82 36.80
N LYS A 868 7.38 -7.97 36.50
CA LYS A 868 6.29 -7.54 37.39
C LYS A 868 6.32 -8.26 38.73
N LEU A 869 6.61 -9.56 38.72
CA LEU A 869 6.80 -10.36 39.93
C LEU A 869 8.14 -10.08 40.66
N GLY A 870 8.91 -9.09 40.21
CA GLY A 870 10.17 -8.65 40.82
C GLY A 870 11.42 -9.46 40.43
N TRP A 871 11.30 -10.45 39.53
CA TRP A 871 12.43 -11.30 39.14
C TRP A 871 13.37 -10.62 38.14
N GLN A 872 14.69 -10.78 38.34
CA GLN A 872 15.70 -10.07 37.56
C GLN A 872 16.24 -10.92 36.40
N ARG A 873 16.34 -10.33 35.20
CA ARG A 873 16.82 -11.07 34.02
C ARG A 873 18.33 -11.30 34.07
N TRP A 874 18.75 -12.54 33.85
CA TRP A 874 20.14 -12.97 33.75
C TRP A 874 20.41 -13.64 32.40
N ARG A 875 21.56 -13.35 31.79
CA ARG A 875 22.03 -13.99 30.55
C ARG A 875 23.30 -14.76 30.85
N GLY A 876 23.29 -16.06 30.61
CA GLY A 876 24.48 -16.90 30.73
C GLY A 876 24.33 -18.22 29.99
N MET A 877 25.45 -18.91 29.77
CA MET A 877 25.47 -20.28 29.24
C MET A 877 25.25 -21.26 30.39
N VAL A 878 24.26 -22.13 30.25
CA VAL A 878 24.06 -23.29 31.15
C VAL A 878 24.07 -24.52 30.25
N ASN A 879 24.97 -25.47 30.51
CA ASN A 879 25.13 -26.70 29.73
C ASN A 879 25.32 -26.50 28.21
N GLY A 880 26.01 -25.44 27.79
CA GLY A 880 26.31 -25.16 26.38
C GLY A 880 25.16 -24.55 25.56
N VAL A 881 23.96 -24.39 26.14
CA VAL A 881 22.80 -23.78 25.48
C VAL A 881 22.63 -22.34 25.94
N ARG A 882 22.45 -21.42 24.98
CA ARG A 882 22.08 -20.03 25.28
C ARG A 882 20.58 -19.98 25.58
N ASP A 883 20.21 -19.72 26.83
CA ASP A 883 18.83 -19.44 27.24
C ASP A 883 18.76 -18.16 28.10
N THR A 884 17.57 -17.56 28.20
CA THR A 884 17.30 -16.41 29.07
C THR A 884 16.80 -16.92 30.43
N TRP A 885 17.45 -16.50 31.51
CA TRP A 885 17.08 -16.89 32.87
C TRP A 885 16.58 -15.69 33.68
N TYR A 886 15.85 -15.98 34.74
CA TYR A 886 15.42 -15.01 35.74
C TYR A 886 15.85 -15.46 37.14
N LEU A 887 16.38 -14.53 37.92
CA LEU A 887 16.81 -14.72 39.30
C LEU A 887 15.70 -14.26 40.26
N ARG A 888 15.50 -15.03 41.33
CA ARG A 888 14.55 -14.70 42.38
C ARG A 888 14.96 -13.39 43.06
N PRO A 889 14.02 -12.51 43.44
CA PRO A 889 14.33 -11.34 44.26
C PRO A 889 15.17 -11.74 45.50
N GLY A 890 16.37 -11.18 45.64
CA GLY A 890 17.29 -11.47 46.75
C GLY A 890 18.32 -12.58 46.53
N ALA A 891 18.31 -13.30 45.41
CA ALA A 891 19.33 -14.33 45.10
C ALA A 891 20.60 -13.72 44.46
N THR A 892 21.78 -13.98 45.04
CA THR A 892 23.08 -13.58 44.48
C THR A 892 23.58 -14.56 43.41
N ALA A 893 24.09 -14.06 42.29
CA ALA A 893 24.63 -14.88 41.20
C ALA A 893 25.98 -15.50 41.62
N VAL A 894 25.99 -16.78 42.01
CA VAL A 894 27.24 -17.51 42.28
C VAL A 894 27.93 -17.86 40.95
N ALA A 895 29.12 -17.32 40.72
CA ALA A 895 29.93 -17.58 39.53
C ALA A 895 31.01 -18.66 39.77
N ARG A 896 31.14 -19.56 38.76
CA ARG A 896 32.22 -20.52 38.44
C ARG A 896 32.43 -21.78 39.31
N ALA A 897 32.25 -22.94 38.66
CA ALA A 897 33.00 -24.19 38.89
C ALA A 897 33.42 -24.71 37.51
N ALA A 898 34.70 -24.58 37.13
CA ALA A 898 35.77 -25.58 37.29
C ALA A 898 35.62 -26.76 36.30
N VAL A 899 36.22 -26.62 35.10
CA VAL A 899 36.59 -27.75 34.25
C VAL A 899 38.08 -27.98 34.44
N ALA A 900 38.42 -29.07 35.11
CA ALA A 900 39.79 -29.56 35.23
C ALA A 900 40.31 -29.97 33.84
N ARG A 901 41.52 -29.53 33.47
CA ARG A 901 42.32 -30.13 32.39
C ARG A 901 43.49 -30.90 33.02
N PRO A 902 43.86 -32.07 32.48
CA PRO A 902 44.96 -32.86 32.99
C PRO A 902 46.31 -32.23 32.62
N SER A 903 47.26 -32.47 33.51
CA SER A 903 48.67 -32.10 33.51
C SER A 903 49.46 -32.55 32.27
N GLY A 904 50.40 -31.71 31.82
CA GLY A 904 51.47 -32.10 30.90
C GLY A 904 52.28 -30.90 30.37
N ASP A 905 53.43 -30.66 31.01
CA ASP A 905 54.69 -30.06 30.50
C ASP A 905 54.80 -28.60 30.02
N ASN A 906 55.44 -27.81 30.90
CA ASN A 906 56.71 -27.08 30.74
C ASN A 906 56.91 -25.94 29.71
N LEU A 907 57.42 -24.83 30.29
CA LEU A 907 58.30 -23.75 29.79
C LEU A 907 57.66 -22.36 29.46
N PRO A 908 58.40 -21.25 29.66
CA PRO A 908 57.91 -20.09 30.42
C PRO A 908 57.84 -18.77 29.63
N VAL A 909 57.02 -17.84 30.16
CA VAL A 909 57.16 -16.36 30.21
C VAL A 909 57.35 -15.58 28.89
N SER A 910 56.41 -14.68 28.61
CA SER A 910 56.72 -13.26 28.35
C SER A 910 55.50 -12.38 28.66
N ASP A 911 55.79 -11.30 29.38
CA ASP A 911 54.91 -10.19 29.75
C ASP A 911 54.53 -9.31 28.54
N ASP A 912 53.62 -8.37 28.80
CA ASP A 912 53.23 -7.19 28.01
C ASP A 912 51.97 -7.33 27.13
N ASP A 913 50.83 -6.87 27.64
CA ASP A 913 50.43 -5.46 27.47
C ASP A 913 49.00 -5.22 28.00
N ALA A 914 48.91 -4.32 28.98
CA ALA A 914 47.67 -3.77 29.50
C ALA A 914 47.57 -2.31 29.06
N SER A 915 46.54 -1.96 28.30
CA SER A 915 45.98 -0.60 28.16
C SER A 915 44.86 -0.62 27.12
N ALA A 916 43.78 0.15 27.18
CA ALA A 916 43.15 0.98 28.20
C ALA A 916 41.78 1.39 27.64
N LEU A 917 40.82 1.61 28.55
CA LEU A 917 39.56 2.38 28.42
C LEU A 917 38.40 1.80 27.62
#